data_AF-A0A919TBC3-F1
#
_entry.id   AF-A0A919TBC3-F1
#
_cell.length_a   1.000
_cell.length_b   1.000
_cell.length_c   1.000
_cell.angle_alpha   90.00
_cell.angle_beta   90.00
_cell.angle_gamma   90.00
#
_symmetry.space_group_name_H-M   'P 1'
#
loop_
_entity.id
_entity.type
_entity.pdbx_description
1 polymer ?
#
loop_
_entity_poly.entity_id
_entity_poly.type
_entity_poly.pdbx_seq_one_letter_code
_entity_poly.pdbx_strand_id
1 'polypeptide(L)'
;MATEQSGVRRRTLLLGAVAGAGAVAGGAAPLLTGSAAAATASSRQVYDLNLDWKFIRQDVTGAQVVDFDDSGWATVSVPHTYNDVDSFDNWITSSGESAVAMQITWYRKRFSIPAAEQGQKVLLAFEGVRQAATVYVNGTKVGLYENGVAPFGFDITGQINFGAENVIAVKADNTKWRPEESTGMPFQWDTRDFNPEYGGLTHNVRMYVLPRTYFTLPLYTNLKTTGTYVYPSAVNVSGATATINAQAQVRNEQSTARTVTVSANVLNQDGSVRATIAGTTVTIAAGATQDVTVSQRVSSLRFWSPESPYLYTVEVVLTENGSVLDAYPITTGFRKTSFNGGTSTGGVYVNDKYYFLTGYAIRATNEWAVIGGAVPEWMTDLDGQMIRDSNANLIRWMHVAASPQNIRMTDKHGIICIQPAGDKEADAVDRQWDQRVELMRDVLIFYRNNPSILFWEAGNNWITAAHMTQMVDLRKQYDPNGGRVMGCRAISDDAGYGGTAAVDAAEYVGTMLNRHYSVYARDRKPIIECEYTRDEAPRRVWDNYSPPDFQYVVGPDVTYTWNSEQFAGPVAASTRYEFWNQRIQGPGDRRYSGAAALVWADSNQHGRQYNWECARLSGRVDAVRIPKESLHTYRVMQNSLADLHIIGHWTYPAGTSKAVYVMASGAVKRVQLLVNGTQIGNSTTPVNDFLHTFPNVAWTAGTVTAVGYDAGGAEVVRQSKATTGTATALRLTPHTGPGGLRADGSDIAFFDVEAVDSQGRRMPTHQATVNFTLSGPGKFLGGFNSHIPGSVHKASVQTEAGINRVFVRATRSAGTLTLTAAAAGLTAAATSVTSVPISSSGGLLAR
;
A
#
# COMPACT_ATOMS: atom_id res chain seq x y z
N MET A 1 25.31 -44.09 -19.37
CA MET A 1 26.60 -43.39 -19.18
C MET A 1 26.61 -42.21 -20.13
N ALA A 2 26.77 -40.95 -19.76
CA ALA A 2 26.89 -40.32 -18.46
C ALA A 2 26.13 -38.97 -18.53
N THR A 3 25.57 -38.62 -17.37
CA THR A 3 25.02 -37.34 -16.93
C THR A 3 25.60 -36.06 -17.54
N GLU A 4 24.75 -35.17 -18.07
CA GLU A 4 24.99 -33.72 -18.10
C GLU A 4 23.73 -32.95 -17.67
N GLN A 5 23.94 -32.11 -16.65
CA GLN A 5 22.97 -31.30 -15.92
C GLN A 5 22.65 -30.01 -16.68
N SER A 6 21.35 -29.70 -16.82
CA SER A 6 20.84 -28.43 -17.33
C SER A 6 20.80 -27.37 -16.21
N GLY A 7 21.69 -26.38 -16.30
CA GLY A 7 21.74 -25.23 -15.41
C GLY A 7 20.64 -24.19 -15.72
N VAL A 8 19.70 -24.03 -14.78
CA VAL A 8 18.79 -22.89 -14.70
C VAL A 8 19.55 -21.71 -14.08
N ARG A 9 19.69 -20.61 -14.83
CA ARG A 9 20.24 -19.34 -14.31
C ARG A 9 19.28 -18.72 -13.29
N ARG A 10 19.52 -18.95 -12.00
CA ARG A 10 19.03 -18.11 -10.91
C ARG A 10 20.09 -17.05 -10.61
N ARG A 11 19.76 -15.77 -10.78
CA ARG A 11 20.53 -14.67 -10.19
C ARG A 11 20.11 -14.56 -8.72
N THR A 12 20.88 -15.17 -7.84
CA THR A 12 20.86 -14.88 -6.41
C THR A 12 22.14 -14.09 -6.11
N LEU A 13 21.98 -12.83 -5.69
CA LEU A 13 23.06 -12.09 -5.05
C LEU A 13 23.33 -12.74 -3.70
N LEU A 14 24.54 -13.26 -3.50
CA LEU A 14 25.09 -13.60 -2.20
C LEU A 14 26.56 -13.17 -2.19
N LEU A 15 26.87 -12.19 -1.35
CA LEU A 15 28.23 -11.84 -0.97
C LEU A 15 28.85 -13.04 -0.23
N GLY A 16 30.06 -13.42 -0.64
CA GLY A 16 30.90 -14.38 0.07
C GLY A 16 32.37 -14.13 -0.28
N ALA A 17 33.12 -13.63 0.69
CA ALA A 17 34.56 -13.41 0.61
C ALA A 17 35.32 -14.73 0.73
N VAL A 18 36.31 -14.99 -0.15
CA VAL A 18 37.52 -15.77 0.14
C VAL A 18 38.69 -15.26 -0.70
N ALA A 19 39.84 -15.10 -0.04
CA ALA A 19 41.12 -14.66 -0.57
C ALA A 19 41.74 -15.62 -1.60
N GLY A 20 42.47 -15.07 -2.58
CA GLY A 20 43.32 -15.81 -3.50
C GLY A 20 44.06 -14.87 -4.43
N ALA A 21 45.38 -14.76 -4.24
CA ALA A 21 46.27 -13.82 -4.91
C ALA A 21 46.39 -14.06 -6.43
N GLY A 22 46.31 -12.98 -7.20
CA GLY A 22 46.60 -12.96 -8.63
C GLY A 22 46.72 -11.52 -9.11
N ALA A 23 47.95 -11.03 -9.20
CA ALA A 23 48.27 -9.67 -9.64
C ALA A 23 47.93 -9.46 -11.12
N VAL A 24 47.00 -8.57 -11.42
CA VAL A 24 46.86 -7.96 -12.75
C VAL A 24 46.65 -6.47 -12.56
N ALA A 25 47.67 -5.70 -12.93
CA ALA A 25 47.65 -4.24 -12.94
C ALA A 25 46.70 -3.75 -14.05
N GLY A 26 45.54 -3.23 -13.65
CA GLY A 26 44.60 -2.50 -14.49
C GLY A 26 44.15 -1.26 -13.74
N GLY A 27 44.41 -0.08 -14.31
CA GLY A 27 44.29 1.22 -13.64
C GLY A 27 42.94 1.43 -12.95
N ALA A 28 43.00 1.70 -11.63
CA ALA A 28 41.87 2.17 -10.87
C ALA A 28 41.50 3.59 -11.35
N ALA A 29 40.37 3.72 -12.03
CA ALA A 29 39.68 4.99 -12.08
C ALA A 29 39.30 5.36 -10.64
N PRO A 30 39.56 6.60 -10.18
CA PRO A 30 39.19 6.99 -8.83
C PRO A 30 37.67 6.84 -8.70
N LEU A 31 37.22 6.02 -7.74
CA LEU A 31 35.86 6.12 -7.23
C LEU A 31 35.71 7.55 -6.73
N LEU A 32 34.98 8.38 -7.48
CA LEU A 32 34.45 9.63 -6.98
C LEU A 32 33.50 9.26 -5.84
N THR A 33 34.04 9.28 -4.62
CA THR A 33 33.26 9.34 -3.40
C THR A 33 32.58 10.70 -3.39
N GLY A 34 31.46 10.81 -4.12
CA GLY A 34 30.53 11.90 -3.91
C GLY A 34 30.08 11.79 -2.46
N SER A 35 30.53 12.71 -1.60
CA SER A 35 29.94 12.86 -0.29
C SER A 35 28.46 13.19 -0.51
N ALA A 36 27.56 12.31 -0.07
CA ALA A 36 26.16 12.65 0.05
C ALA A 36 26.10 13.99 0.81
N ALA A 37 25.48 15.02 0.22
CA ALA A 37 25.33 16.27 0.94
C ALA A 37 24.44 15.97 2.15
N ALA A 38 24.93 16.25 3.35
CA ALA A 38 24.10 16.21 4.54
C ALA A 38 22.92 17.18 4.34
N ALA A 39 21.75 16.84 4.88
CA ALA A 39 20.60 17.74 4.90
C ALA A 39 21.03 19.13 5.41
N THR A 40 20.46 20.21 4.86
CA THR A 40 20.86 21.56 5.28
C THR A 40 20.54 21.72 6.76
N ALA A 41 21.59 21.90 7.57
CA ALA A 41 21.43 22.09 9.01
C ALA A 41 20.53 23.32 9.27
N SER A 42 19.48 23.12 10.06
CA SER A 42 18.52 24.17 10.41
C SER A 42 18.02 24.00 11.84
N SER A 43 17.24 24.96 12.33
CA SER A 43 16.65 24.88 13.67
C SER A 43 15.44 23.95 13.74
N ARG A 44 14.96 23.40 12.62
CA ARG A 44 13.88 22.41 12.62
C ARG A 44 14.39 21.08 13.15
N GLN A 45 13.76 20.60 14.20
CA GLN A 45 13.93 19.24 14.71
C GLN A 45 12.63 18.46 14.50
N VAL A 46 12.76 17.22 14.05
CA VAL A 46 11.64 16.29 13.87
C VAL A 46 11.86 15.10 14.77
N TYR A 47 10.87 14.83 15.62
CA TYR A 47 10.85 13.70 16.52
C TYR A 47 9.75 12.74 16.13
N ASP A 48 10.11 11.46 16.02
CA ASP A 48 9.15 10.37 16.01
C ASP A 48 8.69 10.11 17.46
N LEU A 49 7.37 10.17 17.66
CA LEU A 49 6.73 9.94 18.95
C LEU A 49 6.19 8.51 19.08
N ASN A 50 6.54 7.61 18.16
CA ASN A 50 5.94 6.29 18.07
C ASN A 50 6.16 5.40 19.31
N LEU A 51 7.30 5.54 19.97
CA LEU A 51 7.72 4.62 21.02
C LEU A 51 7.01 4.87 22.36
N ASP A 52 6.80 3.80 23.12
CA ASP A 52 6.60 3.84 24.58
C ASP A 52 5.34 4.62 25.04
N TRP A 53 4.21 4.44 24.36
CA TRP A 53 2.90 4.92 24.82
C TRP A 53 2.32 4.01 25.89
N LYS A 54 1.56 4.58 26.82
CA LYS A 54 0.63 3.87 27.68
C LYS A 54 -0.73 3.78 27.00
N PHE A 55 -1.36 2.61 27.03
CA PHE A 55 -2.62 2.33 26.35
C PHE A 55 -3.61 1.57 27.24
N ILE A 56 -4.88 1.96 27.18
CA ILE A 56 -5.99 1.19 27.71
C ILE A 56 -7.18 1.17 26.75
N ARG A 57 -7.78 -0.01 26.61
CA ARG A 57 -8.98 -0.26 25.81
C ARG A 57 -10.25 -0.02 26.65
N GLN A 58 -10.41 1.20 27.15
CA GLN A 58 -11.53 1.61 28.00
C GLN A 58 -11.67 3.14 27.97
N ASP A 59 -12.88 3.69 28.13
CA ASP A 59 -13.04 5.12 28.46
C ASP A 59 -12.78 5.33 29.96
N VAL A 60 -11.70 6.05 30.29
CA VAL A 60 -11.28 6.28 31.67
C VAL A 60 -11.44 7.75 32.02
N THR A 61 -12.25 8.06 33.03
CA THR A 61 -12.41 9.42 33.53
C THR A 61 -11.11 9.94 34.13
N GLY A 62 -10.72 11.17 33.76
CA GLY A 62 -9.51 11.81 34.29
C GLY A 62 -8.22 11.41 33.59
N ALA A 63 -8.26 10.53 32.58
CA ALA A 63 -7.10 10.09 31.81
C ALA A 63 -6.34 11.22 31.09
N GLN A 64 -6.90 12.42 30.99
CA GLN A 64 -6.21 13.61 30.47
C GLN A 64 -5.32 14.33 31.50
N VAL A 65 -5.54 14.12 32.81
CA VAL A 65 -4.83 14.83 33.89
C VAL A 65 -3.35 14.44 33.91
N VAL A 66 -2.47 15.39 34.24
CA VAL A 66 -1.00 15.21 34.22
C VAL A 66 -0.58 14.05 35.12
N ASP A 67 -0.99 14.09 36.39
CA ASP A 67 -0.60 13.13 37.43
C ASP A 67 -1.47 11.87 37.49
N PHE A 68 -2.25 11.59 36.43
CA PHE A 68 -3.01 10.35 36.32
C PHE A 68 -2.04 9.14 36.34
N ASP A 69 -2.33 8.16 37.19
CA ASP A 69 -1.55 6.93 37.30
C ASP A 69 -1.91 5.95 36.17
N ASP A 70 -1.03 5.89 35.17
CA ASP A 70 -1.09 4.98 34.03
C ASP A 70 -0.09 3.82 34.15
N SER A 71 0.45 3.56 35.35
CA SER A 71 1.42 2.49 35.58
C SER A 71 0.87 1.10 35.25
N GLY A 72 -0.43 0.89 35.51
CA GLY A 72 -1.17 -0.34 35.17
C GLY A 72 -1.59 -0.47 33.70
N TRP A 73 -1.36 0.55 32.87
CA TRP A 73 -1.72 0.51 31.45
C TRP A 73 -0.67 -0.23 30.63
N ALA A 74 -1.11 -0.85 29.54
CA ALA A 74 -0.22 -1.56 28.61
C ALA A 74 0.77 -0.58 27.98
N THR A 75 2.04 -0.95 27.90
CA THR A 75 3.02 -0.20 27.10
C THR A 75 2.96 -0.70 25.66
N VAL A 76 2.72 0.20 24.72
CA VAL A 76 2.63 -0.06 23.27
C VAL A 76 3.46 0.96 22.50
N SER A 77 3.78 0.66 21.25
CA SER A 77 4.30 1.65 20.31
C SER A 77 3.33 1.79 19.15
N VAL A 78 3.20 2.99 18.61
CA VAL A 78 2.39 3.22 17.41
C VAL A 78 3.25 3.03 16.16
N PRO A 79 2.70 2.69 14.98
CA PRO A 79 1.31 2.33 14.69
C PRO A 79 0.73 1.26 15.63
N HIS A 80 -0.45 1.50 16.21
CA HIS A 80 -1.13 0.58 17.12
C HIS A 80 -2.64 0.56 16.87
N THR A 81 -3.19 -0.63 16.66
CA THR A 81 -4.62 -0.89 16.74
C THR A 81 -4.87 -1.94 17.80
N TYR A 82 -5.96 -1.76 18.55
CA TYR A 82 -6.40 -2.76 19.54
C TYR A 82 -7.28 -3.84 18.92
N ASN A 83 -7.62 -3.69 17.63
CA ASN A 83 -8.41 -4.65 16.88
C ASN A 83 -7.54 -5.69 16.18
N ASP A 84 -6.22 -5.72 16.43
CA ASP A 84 -5.35 -6.79 15.95
C ASP A 84 -5.76 -8.15 16.54
N VAL A 85 -6.35 -8.16 17.74
CA VAL A 85 -6.76 -9.36 18.49
C VAL A 85 -8.21 -9.82 18.30
N ASP A 86 -9.08 -9.01 17.69
CA ASP A 86 -10.51 -9.32 17.52
C ASP A 86 -11.02 -9.10 16.09
N SER A 87 -10.11 -9.21 15.12
CA SER A 87 -10.39 -9.16 13.69
C SER A 87 -9.84 -10.39 12.96
N PHE A 88 -10.42 -10.71 11.82
CA PHE A 88 -10.21 -11.96 11.08
C PHE A 88 -10.46 -13.21 11.94
N ASP A 89 -11.26 -13.08 13.00
CA ASP A 89 -11.45 -14.12 14.00
C ASP A 89 -12.84 -14.76 13.93
N ASN A 90 -13.74 -14.16 13.15
CA ASN A 90 -15.10 -14.63 12.94
C ASN A 90 -15.41 -14.69 11.45
N TRP A 91 -16.46 -15.44 11.11
CA TRP A 91 -16.97 -15.44 9.75
C TRP A 91 -17.40 -14.07 9.28
N ILE A 92 -17.01 -13.76 8.04
CA ILE A 92 -17.35 -12.49 7.43
C ILE A 92 -18.81 -12.48 6.96
N THR A 93 -19.43 -11.31 7.01
CA THR A 93 -20.79 -11.08 6.52
C THR A 93 -20.80 -10.27 5.22
N SER A 94 -21.98 -10.01 4.68
CA SER A 94 -22.20 -9.08 3.55
C SER A 94 -21.80 -7.64 3.87
N SER A 95 -21.43 -7.35 5.11
CA SER A 95 -21.00 -6.01 5.51
C SER A 95 -19.68 -6.05 6.30
N GLY A 96 -18.78 -7.00 6.02
CA GLY A 96 -17.54 -7.20 6.78
C GLY A 96 -17.75 -8.00 8.06
N GLU A 97 -16.71 -8.19 8.87
CA GLU A 97 -16.78 -8.98 10.10
C GLU A 97 -17.54 -8.25 11.21
N SER A 98 -18.66 -8.81 11.67
CA SER A 98 -19.53 -8.07 12.60
C SER A 98 -19.07 -8.00 14.04
N ALA A 99 -18.15 -8.87 14.44
CA ALA A 99 -17.68 -9.05 15.81
C ALA A 99 -16.37 -8.30 16.12
N VAL A 100 -16.04 -7.27 15.34
CA VAL A 100 -14.93 -6.35 15.63
C VAL A 100 -15.41 -5.28 16.62
N ALA A 101 -14.66 -5.07 17.70
CA ALA A 101 -15.08 -4.13 18.72
C ALA A 101 -14.82 -2.67 18.34
N MET A 102 -15.74 -1.81 18.78
CA MET A 102 -15.77 -0.38 18.48
C MET A 102 -16.05 0.38 19.77
N GLN A 103 -15.09 1.17 20.22
CA GLN A 103 -15.16 1.79 21.54
C GLN A 103 -14.17 2.94 21.69
N ILE A 104 -14.34 3.68 22.78
CA ILE A 104 -13.36 4.67 23.22
C ILE A 104 -12.16 3.96 23.85
N THR A 105 -10.98 4.51 23.58
CA THR A 105 -9.68 4.10 24.13
C THR A 105 -8.84 5.31 24.50
N TRP A 106 -7.83 5.12 25.35
CA TRP A 106 -6.92 6.17 25.73
C TRP A 106 -5.46 5.77 25.51
N TYR A 107 -4.70 6.74 25.01
CA TYR A 107 -3.24 6.68 24.87
C TYR A 107 -2.61 7.82 25.67
N ARG A 108 -1.51 7.56 26.38
CA ARG A 108 -0.74 8.56 27.12
C ARG A 108 0.75 8.44 26.81
N LYS A 109 1.44 9.57 26.67
CA LYS A 109 2.88 9.62 26.41
C LYS A 109 3.52 10.72 27.24
N ARG A 110 4.59 10.34 27.95
CA ARG A 110 5.49 11.23 28.67
C ARG A 110 6.70 11.55 27.80
N PHE A 111 7.13 12.81 27.78
CA PHE A 111 8.31 13.25 27.04
C PHE A 111 8.88 14.55 27.61
N SER A 112 10.12 14.89 27.24
CA SER A 112 10.78 16.13 27.65
C SER A 112 11.47 16.78 26.45
N ILE A 113 11.20 18.06 26.23
CA ILE A 113 11.95 18.89 25.28
C ILE A 113 13.04 19.64 26.06
N PRO A 114 14.30 19.68 25.59
CA PRO A 114 15.38 20.38 26.30
C PRO A 114 15.04 21.85 26.57
N ALA A 115 15.52 22.38 27.71
CA ALA A 115 15.35 23.80 28.06
C ALA A 115 15.97 24.77 27.03
N ALA A 116 16.98 24.30 26.28
CA ALA A 116 17.61 25.06 25.20
C ALA A 116 16.65 25.40 24.04
N GLU A 117 15.55 24.65 23.89
CA GLU A 117 14.53 24.90 22.86
C GLU A 117 13.44 25.87 23.33
N GLN A 118 13.58 26.49 24.51
CA GLN A 118 12.60 27.41 25.07
C GLN A 118 12.22 28.52 24.08
N GLY A 119 10.92 28.74 23.92
CA GLY A 119 10.38 29.77 23.03
C GLY A 119 10.28 29.36 21.57
N GLN A 120 10.67 28.14 21.22
CA GLN A 120 10.42 27.58 19.89
C GLN A 120 8.96 27.17 19.69
N LYS A 121 8.56 27.05 18.43
CA LYS A 121 7.25 26.55 18.02
C LYS A 121 7.23 25.03 18.13
N VAL A 122 6.17 24.46 18.72
CA VAL A 122 6.00 23.01 18.84
C VAL A 122 4.68 22.58 18.18
N LEU A 123 4.77 21.78 17.12
CA LEU A 123 3.63 21.22 16.41
C LEU A 123 3.59 19.70 16.59
N LEU A 124 2.39 19.17 16.80
CA LEU A 124 2.10 17.74 16.84
C LEU A 124 1.39 17.33 15.57
N ALA A 125 1.80 16.23 14.93
CA ALA A 125 1.24 15.72 13.70
C ALA A 125 0.90 14.24 13.80
N PHE A 126 -0.25 13.86 13.28
CA PHE A 126 -0.73 12.48 13.23
C PHE A 126 -0.89 12.07 11.76
N GLU A 127 -0.23 10.99 11.35
CA GLU A 127 -0.43 10.41 10.02
C GLU A 127 -1.75 9.63 9.91
N GLY A 128 -2.37 9.27 11.03
CA GLY A 128 -3.65 8.56 11.03
C GLY A 128 -4.14 8.17 12.43
N VAL A 129 -5.45 8.26 12.61
CA VAL A 129 -6.22 7.74 13.75
C VAL A 129 -7.52 7.19 13.18
N ARG A 130 -8.11 6.19 13.86
CA ARG A 130 -9.45 5.74 13.53
C ARG A 130 -10.34 5.71 14.79
N GLN A 131 -11.52 6.33 14.79
CA GLN A 131 -12.06 7.28 13.80
C GLN A 131 -11.73 8.73 14.19
N ALA A 132 -11.93 9.08 15.46
CA ALA A 132 -11.71 10.41 16.00
C ALA A 132 -10.63 10.43 17.08
N ALA A 133 -10.03 11.59 17.31
CA ALA A 133 -9.06 11.86 18.35
C ALA A 133 -9.36 13.18 19.05
N THR A 134 -9.54 13.15 20.37
CA THR A 134 -9.40 14.35 21.22
C THR A 134 -8.03 14.34 21.87
N VAL A 135 -7.25 15.40 21.67
CA VAL A 135 -5.88 15.49 22.15
C VAL A 135 -5.78 16.48 23.30
N TYR A 136 -5.02 16.10 24.33
CA TYR A 136 -4.70 16.90 25.49
C TYR A 136 -3.19 16.96 25.66
N VAL A 137 -2.67 18.13 26.06
CA VAL A 137 -1.28 18.31 26.46
C VAL A 137 -1.26 18.97 27.83
N ASN A 138 -0.58 18.35 28.79
CA ASN A 138 -0.49 18.80 30.17
C ASN A 138 -1.87 19.13 30.78
N GLY A 139 -2.84 18.23 30.60
CA GLY A 139 -4.22 18.39 31.10
C GLY A 139 -5.13 19.31 30.27
N THR A 140 -4.58 20.07 29.33
CA THR A 140 -5.34 21.04 28.51
C THR A 140 -5.76 20.43 27.18
N LYS A 141 -7.05 20.50 26.81
CA LYS A 141 -7.54 20.07 25.49
C LYS A 141 -6.93 20.97 24.41
N VAL A 142 -6.14 20.41 23.51
CA VAL A 142 -5.53 21.15 22.37
C VAL A 142 -6.39 21.09 21.12
N GLY A 143 -7.23 20.07 20.97
CA GLY A 143 -8.22 20.03 19.90
C GLY A 143 -8.84 18.66 19.64
N LEU A 144 -9.61 18.61 18.56
CA LEU A 144 -10.41 17.48 18.10
C LEU A 144 -10.16 17.24 16.61
N TYR A 145 -10.19 15.98 16.21
CA TYR A 145 -10.19 15.54 14.82
C TYR A 145 -11.15 14.35 14.68
N GLU A 146 -11.95 14.29 13.61
CA GLU A 146 -13.11 13.38 13.55
C GLU A 146 -13.25 12.60 12.24
N ASN A 147 -12.60 13.03 11.15
CA ASN A 147 -12.85 12.45 9.83
C ASN A 147 -12.16 11.09 9.59
N GLY A 148 -11.15 10.74 10.40
CA GLY A 148 -10.52 9.41 10.45
C GLY A 148 -9.69 9.00 9.23
N VAL A 149 -9.42 9.92 8.31
CA VAL A 149 -8.80 9.62 7.01
C VAL A 149 -7.55 10.47 6.75
N ALA A 150 -7.68 11.80 6.69
CA ALA A 150 -6.56 12.67 6.33
C ALA A 150 -5.61 12.94 7.51
N PRO A 151 -4.29 13.06 7.28
CA PRO A 151 -3.36 13.52 8.31
C PRO A 151 -3.76 14.89 8.89
N PHE A 152 -3.50 15.09 10.17
CA PHE A 152 -3.88 16.30 10.91
C PHE A 152 -2.80 16.71 11.93
N GLY A 153 -2.89 17.92 12.48
CA GLY A 153 -1.95 18.36 13.49
C GLY A 153 -2.46 19.46 14.40
N PHE A 154 -1.76 19.71 15.49
CA PHE A 154 -2.10 20.74 16.48
C PHE A 154 -0.88 21.60 16.80
N ASP A 155 -1.12 22.88 17.03
CA ASP A 155 -0.14 23.74 17.68
C ASP A 155 -0.25 23.54 19.18
N ILE A 156 0.81 22.99 19.77
CA ILE A 156 0.85 22.70 21.21
C ILE A 156 1.83 23.61 21.95
N THR A 157 2.39 24.62 21.26
CA THR A 157 3.45 25.50 21.77
C THR A 157 3.11 26.09 23.13
N GLY A 158 1.86 26.56 23.31
CA GLY A 158 1.41 27.20 24.54
C GLY A 158 1.25 26.27 25.74
N GLN A 159 1.28 24.95 25.52
CA GLN A 159 1.10 23.94 26.57
C GLN A 159 2.41 23.26 26.97
N ILE A 160 3.53 23.52 26.28
CA ILE A 160 4.80 22.85 26.56
C ILE A 160 5.54 23.49 27.75
N ASN A 161 5.99 22.63 28.66
CA ASN A 161 6.95 22.94 29.70
C ASN A 161 8.35 22.51 29.24
N PHE A 162 9.15 23.43 28.70
CA PHE A 162 10.52 23.11 28.27
C PHE A 162 11.42 22.84 29.48
N GLY A 163 12.35 21.90 29.34
CA GLY A 163 13.23 21.46 30.42
C GLY A 163 12.55 20.59 31.48
N ALA A 164 11.27 20.27 31.32
CA ALA A 164 10.48 19.44 32.22
C ALA A 164 9.76 18.30 31.48
N GLU A 165 9.16 17.39 32.24
CA GLU A 165 8.26 16.38 31.67
C GLU A 165 6.95 17.01 31.19
N ASN A 166 6.47 16.52 30.06
CA ASN A 166 5.20 16.85 29.44
C ASN A 166 4.41 15.56 29.21
N VAL A 167 3.08 15.66 29.25
CA VAL A 167 2.17 14.56 29.02
C VAL A 167 1.25 14.88 27.84
N ILE A 168 1.27 14.03 26.82
CA ILE A 168 0.22 13.96 25.80
C ILE A 168 -0.78 12.88 26.24
N ALA A 169 -2.07 13.18 26.19
CA ALA A 169 -3.13 12.19 26.30
C ALA A 169 -4.04 12.27 25.06
N VAL A 170 -4.38 11.13 24.48
CA VAL A 170 -5.25 11.04 23.31
C VAL A 170 -6.42 10.12 23.64
N LYS A 171 -7.64 10.69 23.59
CA LYS A 171 -8.89 9.94 23.59
C LYS A 171 -9.20 9.56 22.15
N ALA A 172 -8.98 8.30 21.78
CA ALA A 172 -9.30 7.78 20.46
C ALA A 172 -10.66 7.08 20.48
N ASP A 173 -11.49 7.34 19.48
CA ASP A 173 -12.89 6.92 19.45
C ASP A 173 -13.27 6.43 18.05
N ASN A 174 -13.54 5.13 17.94
CA ASN A 174 -14.17 4.52 16.76
C ASN A 174 -15.52 3.90 17.14
N THR A 175 -16.25 4.46 18.12
CA THR A 175 -17.60 3.98 18.45
C THR A 175 -18.49 3.99 17.21
N LYS A 176 -19.37 2.99 17.12
CA LYS A 176 -20.19 2.76 15.94
C LYS A 176 -21.07 3.96 15.63
N TRP A 177 -21.00 4.44 14.38
CA TRP A 177 -21.78 5.58 13.87
C TRP A 177 -21.51 6.89 14.62
N ARG A 178 -20.27 7.09 15.08
CA ARG A 178 -19.90 8.31 15.81
C ARG A 178 -20.22 9.54 14.96
N PRO A 179 -21.12 10.44 15.42
CA PRO A 179 -21.40 11.68 14.71
C PRO A 179 -20.26 12.68 14.90
N GLU A 180 -20.15 13.62 13.96
CA GLU A 180 -19.38 14.84 14.16
C GLU A 180 -19.95 15.63 15.36
N GLU A 181 -19.10 16.03 16.31
CA GLU A 181 -19.52 16.65 17.58
C GLU A 181 -20.27 17.98 17.35
N SER A 182 -19.86 18.75 16.33
CA SER A 182 -20.41 20.08 16.07
C SER A 182 -21.77 20.08 15.34
N THR A 183 -22.08 19.01 14.59
CA THR A 183 -23.27 18.98 13.72
C THR A 183 -24.22 17.82 14.00
N GLY A 184 -23.76 16.80 14.73
CA GLY A 184 -24.51 15.56 14.93
C GLY A 184 -24.56 14.66 13.69
N MET A 185 -23.87 15.01 12.59
CA MET A 185 -23.91 14.27 11.33
C MET A 185 -22.80 13.20 11.28
N PRO A 186 -23.12 11.91 11.07
CA PRO A 186 -22.10 10.87 10.88
C PRO A 186 -21.36 11.05 9.55
N PHE A 187 -20.11 10.59 9.52
CA PHE A 187 -19.32 10.51 8.30
C PHE A 187 -19.79 9.32 7.46
N GLN A 188 -20.14 9.56 6.20
CA GLN A 188 -20.69 8.51 5.33
C GLN A 188 -19.72 7.32 5.13
N TRP A 189 -18.41 7.57 5.16
CA TRP A 189 -17.35 6.57 5.01
C TRP A 189 -16.94 5.87 6.31
N ASP A 190 -17.51 6.25 7.46
CA ASP A 190 -17.29 5.52 8.72
C ASP A 190 -18.24 4.32 8.78
N THR A 191 -17.84 3.26 8.10
CA THR A 191 -18.66 2.07 7.89
C THR A 191 -17.78 0.85 7.67
N ARG A 192 -18.19 -0.28 8.25
CA ARG A 192 -17.43 -1.53 8.21
C ARG A 192 -17.33 -2.22 6.85
N ASP A 193 -18.39 -2.16 6.05
CA ASP A 193 -18.51 -2.85 4.77
C ASP A 193 -17.43 -2.45 3.76
N PHE A 194 -17.04 -1.17 3.77
CA PHE A 194 -16.09 -0.58 2.84
C PHE A 194 -14.82 -0.04 3.51
N ASN A 195 -14.86 0.26 4.80
CA ASN A 195 -13.74 0.84 5.54
C ASN A 195 -13.58 0.13 6.89
N PRO A 196 -13.01 -1.08 6.93
CA PRO A 196 -12.88 -1.90 8.13
C PRO A 196 -12.42 -1.09 9.36
N GLU A 197 -13.09 -1.26 10.50
CA GLU A 197 -13.12 -0.29 11.61
C GLU A 197 -12.00 -0.50 12.65
N TYR A 198 -10.75 -0.61 12.19
CA TYR A 198 -9.56 -0.78 13.04
C TYR A 198 -9.24 0.48 13.84
N GLY A 199 -9.70 0.55 15.09
CA GLY A 199 -9.54 1.70 15.97
C GLY A 199 -8.12 1.90 16.50
N GLY A 200 -7.83 3.14 16.92
CA GLY A 200 -6.57 3.51 17.57
C GLY A 200 -5.69 4.48 16.78
N LEU A 201 -4.47 4.68 17.26
CA LEU A 201 -3.43 5.46 16.58
C LEU A 201 -2.74 4.58 15.52
N THR A 202 -3.40 4.44 14.37
CA THR A 202 -3.08 3.45 13.33
C THR A 202 -1.84 3.77 12.50
N HIS A 203 -1.27 4.98 12.62
CA HIS A 203 -0.12 5.43 11.85
C HIS A 203 0.82 6.31 12.71
N ASN A 204 1.92 6.78 12.12
CA ASN A 204 2.96 7.50 12.85
C ASN A 204 2.46 8.79 13.51
N VAL A 205 3.04 9.11 14.67
CA VAL A 205 2.86 10.40 15.35
C VAL A 205 4.20 11.12 15.38
N ARG A 206 4.23 12.38 14.98
CA ARG A 206 5.46 13.19 14.89
C ARG A 206 5.31 14.50 15.64
N MET A 207 6.42 14.97 16.19
CA MET A 207 6.55 16.30 16.76
C MET A 207 7.57 17.11 15.99
N TYR A 208 7.25 18.37 15.73
CA TYR A 208 8.11 19.33 15.07
C TYR A 208 8.43 20.46 16.04
N VAL A 209 9.72 20.67 16.30
CA VAL A 209 10.23 21.79 17.09
C VAL A 209 10.91 22.73 16.11
N LEU A 210 10.39 23.94 15.99
CA LEU A 210 10.64 24.86 14.87
C LEU A 210 11.03 26.26 15.37
N PRO A 211 11.78 27.03 14.58
CA PRO A 211 11.91 28.47 14.82
C PRO A 211 10.53 29.17 14.72
N ARG A 212 10.44 30.41 15.21
CA ARG A 212 9.21 31.21 15.18
C ARG A 212 8.91 31.85 13.82
N THR A 213 9.85 31.80 12.89
CA THR A 213 9.64 32.11 11.47
C THR A 213 10.03 30.87 10.67
N TYR A 214 9.07 30.20 10.03
CA TYR A 214 9.23 28.81 9.60
C TYR A 214 8.36 28.47 8.37
N PHE A 215 8.71 27.39 7.67
CA PHE A 215 7.85 26.75 6.67
C PHE A 215 6.74 25.95 7.33
N THR A 216 5.49 26.25 6.98
CA THR A 216 4.34 25.57 7.57
C THR A 216 4.24 24.09 7.15
N LEU A 217 3.47 23.29 7.91
CA LEU A 217 3.19 21.90 7.57
C LEU A 217 1.94 21.81 6.68
N PRO A 218 1.83 20.81 5.78
CA PRO A 218 0.66 20.62 4.92
C PRO A 218 -0.50 19.92 5.66
N LEU A 219 -0.85 20.40 6.86
CA LEU A 219 -1.87 19.82 7.73
C LEU A 219 -3.00 20.83 7.92
N TYR A 220 -4.02 20.78 7.06
CA TYR A 220 -5.02 21.85 7.03
C TYR A 220 -6.00 21.78 8.19
N THR A 221 -6.48 20.59 8.56
CA THR A 221 -7.31 20.45 9.76
C THR A 221 -6.52 20.89 11.00
N ASN A 222 -7.14 21.79 11.77
CA ASN A 222 -6.63 22.46 12.96
C ASN A 222 -5.47 23.46 12.76
N LEU A 223 -4.46 23.22 11.92
CA LEU A 223 -3.39 24.22 11.68
C LEU A 223 -3.73 25.27 10.62
N LYS A 224 -4.65 24.96 9.70
CA LYS A 224 -5.06 25.82 8.57
C LYS A 224 -3.91 26.26 7.66
N THR A 225 -2.91 25.38 7.50
CA THR A 225 -1.73 25.63 6.67
C THR A 225 -1.64 24.65 5.50
N THR A 226 -0.96 25.06 4.43
CA THR A 226 -0.85 24.28 3.19
C THR A 226 0.56 23.76 2.90
N GLY A 227 1.58 24.24 3.62
CA GLY A 227 2.97 23.82 3.48
C GLY A 227 3.57 24.15 2.11
N THR A 228 4.41 23.25 1.61
CA THR A 228 5.12 23.45 0.33
C THR A 228 4.47 22.69 -0.81
N TYR A 229 4.39 23.31 -1.98
CA TYR A 229 3.95 22.71 -3.24
C TYR A 229 5.09 22.73 -4.27
N VAL A 230 5.48 21.54 -4.74
CA VAL A 230 6.56 21.34 -5.69
C VAL A 230 6.01 20.75 -6.98
N TYR A 231 6.27 21.39 -8.11
CA TYR A 231 5.78 20.93 -9.41
C TYR A 231 6.71 21.31 -10.57
N PRO A 232 6.81 20.47 -11.61
CA PRO A 232 7.51 20.81 -12.84
C PRO A 232 6.63 21.63 -13.78
N SER A 233 7.22 22.54 -14.54
CA SER A 233 6.61 23.23 -15.68
C SER A 233 7.59 23.27 -16.86
N ALA A 234 7.11 23.63 -18.07
CA ALA A 234 7.94 23.66 -19.29
C ALA A 234 8.78 22.37 -19.49
N VAL A 235 8.15 21.22 -19.27
CA VAL A 235 8.79 19.90 -19.32
C VAL A 235 9.12 19.53 -20.76
N ASN A 236 10.41 19.32 -21.03
CA ASN A 236 10.93 18.74 -22.26
C ASN A 236 11.53 17.37 -21.94
N VAL A 237 10.77 16.31 -22.26
CA VAL A 237 11.12 14.93 -21.95
C VAL A 237 12.40 14.51 -22.67
N SER A 238 12.47 14.71 -23.99
CA SER A 238 13.63 14.32 -24.80
C SER A 238 14.89 15.12 -24.45
N GLY A 239 14.73 16.38 -24.07
CA GLY A 239 15.83 17.23 -23.59
C GLY A 239 16.19 17.05 -22.12
N ALA A 240 15.55 16.13 -21.38
CA ALA A 240 15.77 15.90 -19.95
C ALA A 240 15.76 17.20 -19.11
N THR A 241 14.84 18.13 -19.43
CA THR A 241 14.79 19.46 -18.82
C THR A 241 13.38 19.84 -18.38
N ALA A 242 13.27 20.57 -17.28
CA ALA A 242 12.02 21.17 -16.81
C ALA A 242 12.34 22.40 -15.95
N THR A 243 11.40 23.33 -15.84
CA THR A 243 11.43 24.34 -14.77
C THR A 243 10.87 23.71 -13.51
N ILE A 244 11.67 23.65 -12.45
CA ILE A 244 11.22 23.17 -11.14
C ILE A 244 10.76 24.38 -10.34
N ASN A 245 9.54 24.31 -9.82
CA ASN A 245 8.91 25.36 -9.01
C ASN A 245 8.73 24.82 -7.60
N ALA A 246 9.14 25.60 -6.61
CA ALA A 246 8.88 25.33 -5.19
C ALA A 246 8.15 26.55 -4.61
N GLN A 247 6.86 26.38 -4.33
CA GLN A 247 6.05 27.36 -3.61
C GLN A 247 5.99 26.94 -2.15
N ALA A 248 6.56 27.74 -1.25
CA ALA A 248 6.61 27.44 0.18
C ALA A 248 5.79 28.46 0.97
N GLN A 249 4.88 27.97 1.82
CA GLN A 249 4.15 28.80 2.75
C GLN A 249 4.99 29.08 4.00
N VAL A 250 5.39 30.34 4.18
CA VAL A 250 6.20 30.82 5.30
C VAL A 250 5.31 31.56 6.30
N ARG A 251 5.42 31.22 7.58
CA ARG A 251 4.73 31.91 8.67
C ARG A 251 5.73 32.61 9.56
N ASN A 252 5.44 33.88 9.87
CA ASN A 252 6.20 34.67 10.83
C ASN A 252 5.37 34.86 12.11
N GLU A 253 5.68 34.13 13.18
CA GLU A 253 5.03 34.28 14.50
C GLU A 253 5.83 35.16 15.47
N GLN A 254 6.77 35.95 14.96
CA GLN A 254 7.44 37.00 15.73
C GLN A 254 6.52 38.22 15.87
N SER A 255 6.80 39.07 16.86
CA SER A 255 6.11 40.34 17.09
C SER A 255 6.50 41.45 16.11
N THR A 256 7.52 41.23 15.29
CA THR A 256 8.00 42.18 14.27
C THR A 256 8.00 41.55 12.89
N ALA A 257 7.95 42.40 11.86
CA ALA A 257 8.19 41.95 10.50
C ALA A 257 9.60 41.34 10.38
N ARG A 258 9.75 40.34 9.50
CA ARG A 258 11.02 39.65 9.23
C ARG A 258 11.30 39.65 7.74
N THR A 259 12.51 40.03 7.35
CA THR A 259 12.97 39.98 5.96
C THR A 259 13.78 38.71 5.78
N VAL A 260 13.23 37.77 5.01
CA VAL A 260 13.77 36.43 4.84
C VAL A 260 13.97 36.12 3.37
N THR A 261 14.90 35.23 3.06
CA THR A 261 15.13 34.71 1.71
C THR A 261 14.72 33.25 1.66
N VAL A 262 13.84 32.91 0.72
CA VAL A 262 13.45 31.52 0.43
C VAL A 262 14.22 31.06 -0.79
N SER A 263 14.95 29.95 -0.69
CA SER A 263 15.62 29.27 -1.80
C SER A 263 15.27 27.77 -1.80
N ALA A 264 15.77 26.99 -2.76
CA ALA A 264 15.57 25.54 -2.75
C ALA A 264 16.75 24.77 -3.36
N ASN A 265 17.01 23.57 -2.84
CA ASN A 265 17.93 22.60 -3.41
C ASN A 265 17.14 21.43 -4.00
N VAL A 266 17.48 21.01 -5.23
CA VAL A 266 17.00 19.77 -5.83
C VAL A 266 18.11 18.73 -5.68
N LEU A 267 17.86 17.68 -4.91
CA LEU A 267 18.82 16.63 -4.59
C LEU A 267 18.46 15.32 -5.29
N ASN A 268 19.47 14.63 -5.80
CA ASN A 268 19.34 13.27 -6.32
C ASN A 268 19.08 12.26 -5.18
N GLN A 269 18.71 11.02 -5.52
CA GLN A 269 18.46 9.96 -4.53
C GLN A 269 19.67 9.63 -3.64
N ASP A 270 20.88 9.84 -4.15
CA ASP A 270 22.14 9.66 -3.42
C ASP A 270 22.52 10.86 -2.53
N GLY A 271 21.67 11.90 -2.49
CA GLY A 271 21.91 13.14 -1.74
C GLY A 271 22.78 14.18 -2.46
N SER A 272 23.27 13.90 -3.67
CA SER A 272 24.04 14.89 -4.43
C SER A 272 23.13 16.01 -4.98
N VAL A 273 23.63 17.26 -4.99
CA VAL A 273 22.87 18.42 -5.49
C VAL A 273 22.75 18.36 -7.01
N ARG A 274 21.51 18.30 -7.53
CA ARG A 274 21.17 18.41 -8.95
C ARG A 274 21.08 19.87 -9.40
N ALA A 275 20.50 20.73 -8.57
CA ALA A 275 20.39 22.17 -8.81
C ALA A 275 20.15 22.94 -7.51
N THR A 276 20.60 24.18 -7.46
CA THR A 276 20.27 25.14 -6.39
C THR A 276 19.52 26.31 -6.99
N ILE A 277 18.25 26.42 -6.63
CA ILE A 277 17.32 27.46 -7.06
C ILE A 277 17.62 28.74 -6.29
N ALA A 278 17.92 29.81 -7.04
CA ALA A 278 18.21 31.12 -6.46
C ALA A 278 17.07 31.62 -5.57
N GLY A 279 17.44 32.31 -4.49
CA GLY A 279 16.49 32.74 -3.48
C GLY A 279 15.72 34.00 -3.83
N THR A 280 14.48 34.09 -3.33
CA THR A 280 13.65 35.29 -3.36
C THR A 280 13.56 35.88 -1.95
N THR A 281 13.94 37.15 -1.80
CA THR A 281 13.83 37.88 -0.52
C THR A 281 12.46 38.55 -0.40
N VAL A 282 11.79 38.33 0.73
CA VAL A 282 10.48 38.90 1.06
C VAL A 282 10.47 39.43 2.48
N THR A 283 9.64 40.43 2.76
CA THR A 283 9.37 40.89 4.12
C THR A 283 7.99 40.42 4.55
N ILE A 284 7.93 39.57 5.57
CA ILE A 284 6.71 38.99 6.10
C ILE A 284 6.33 39.75 7.37
N ALA A 285 5.14 40.34 7.40
CA ALA A 285 4.64 41.08 8.54
C ALA A 285 4.56 40.20 9.81
N ALA A 286 4.55 40.83 10.99
CA ALA A 286 4.35 40.13 12.26
C ALA A 286 3.01 39.36 12.24
N GLY A 287 3.04 38.09 12.66
CA GLY A 287 1.86 37.21 12.66
C GLY A 287 1.37 36.74 11.29
N ALA A 288 1.96 37.23 10.18
CA ALA A 288 1.47 36.94 8.84
C ALA A 288 1.99 35.60 8.30
N THR A 289 1.24 35.07 7.33
CA THR A 289 1.63 33.91 6.51
C THR A 289 1.66 34.34 5.06
N GLN A 290 2.69 33.94 4.32
CA GLN A 290 2.88 34.30 2.92
C GLN A 290 3.44 33.13 2.12
N ASP A 291 2.87 32.89 0.95
CA ASP A 291 3.43 31.95 -0.02
C ASP A 291 4.54 32.62 -0.83
N VAL A 292 5.70 31.96 -0.94
CA VAL A 292 6.86 32.42 -1.71
C VAL A 292 7.23 31.36 -2.72
N THR A 293 7.32 31.73 -3.99
CA THR A 293 7.70 30.82 -5.08
C THR A 293 9.10 31.11 -5.58
N VAL A 294 9.91 30.06 -5.71
CA VAL A 294 11.18 30.07 -6.43
C VAL A 294 11.16 29.06 -7.56
N SER A 295 11.80 29.40 -8.68
CA SER A 295 11.78 28.58 -9.88
C SER A 295 13.12 28.62 -10.62
N GLN A 296 13.54 27.49 -11.17
CA GLN A 296 14.70 27.42 -12.06
C GLN A 296 14.53 26.32 -13.11
N ARG A 297 15.03 26.58 -14.32
CA ARG A 297 15.20 25.54 -15.34
C ARG A 297 16.35 24.60 -14.96
N VAL A 298 16.03 23.33 -14.79
CA VAL A 298 16.97 22.27 -14.43
C VAL A 298 17.14 21.31 -15.61
N SER A 299 18.37 20.88 -15.85
CA SER A 299 18.75 19.92 -16.90
C SER A 299 19.21 18.60 -16.32
N SER A 300 19.37 17.60 -17.19
CA SER A 300 19.78 16.24 -16.81
C SER A 300 18.84 15.60 -15.78
N LEU A 301 17.54 15.88 -15.90
CA LEU A 301 16.51 15.28 -15.06
C LEU A 301 16.20 13.86 -15.53
N ARG A 302 16.19 12.93 -14.59
CA ARG A 302 15.48 11.64 -14.68
C ARG A 302 14.03 11.85 -14.30
N PHE A 303 13.11 11.65 -15.23
CA PHE A 303 11.67 11.77 -14.96
C PHE A 303 11.12 10.49 -14.31
N TRP A 304 10.15 10.67 -13.42
CA TRP A 304 9.39 9.60 -12.80
C TRP A 304 8.43 8.97 -13.82
N SER A 305 8.42 7.64 -13.89
CA SER A 305 7.45 6.84 -14.63
C SER A 305 7.28 5.47 -13.95
N PRO A 306 6.29 4.66 -14.36
CA PRO A 306 6.14 3.30 -13.84
C PRO A 306 7.37 2.38 -13.98
N GLU A 307 8.22 2.59 -14.97
CA GLU A 307 9.46 1.81 -15.19
C GLU A 307 10.71 2.50 -14.62
N SER A 308 10.63 3.80 -14.34
CA SER A 308 11.71 4.60 -13.77
C SER A 308 11.16 5.50 -12.68
N PRO A 309 10.82 4.95 -11.49
CA PRO A 309 10.24 5.71 -10.38
C PRO A 309 11.31 6.55 -9.64
N TYR A 310 12.03 7.39 -10.37
CA TYR A 310 13.10 8.21 -9.82
C TYR A 310 12.51 9.35 -8.98
N LEU A 311 12.95 9.44 -7.73
CA LEU A 311 12.51 10.44 -6.76
C LEU A 311 13.66 11.39 -6.44
N TYR A 312 13.39 12.68 -6.39
CA TYR A 312 14.28 13.71 -5.86
C TYR A 312 13.85 14.07 -4.44
N THR A 313 14.76 14.72 -3.71
CA THR A 313 14.39 15.55 -2.57
C THR A 313 14.48 17.01 -3.00
N VAL A 314 13.38 17.76 -2.92
CA VAL A 314 13.38 19.22 -3.05
C VAL A 314 13.33 19.81 -1.65
N GLU A 315 14.43 20.38 -1.21
CA GLU A 315 14.57 21.00 0.11
C GLU A 315 14.42 22.52 -0.04
N VAL A 316 13.35 23.08 0.51
CA VAL A 316 13.21 24.54 0.62
C VAL A 316 14.01 25.03 1.83
N VAL A 317 14.72 26.14 1.68
CA VAL A 317 15.61 26.71 2.70
C VAL A 317 15.20 28.14 2.97
N LEU A 318 15.01 28.47 4.24
CA LEU A 318 14.66 29.80 4.73
C LEU A 318 15.89 30.39 5.41
N THR A 319 16.40 31.52 4.89
CA THR A 319 17.53 32.22 5.48
C THR A 319 17.17 33.64 5.89
N GLU A 320 17.91 34.16 6.87
CA GLU A 320 17.86 35.55 7.28
C GLU A 320 19.27 36.01 7.62
N ASN A 321 19.69 37.16 7.08
CA ASN A 321 21.05 37.69 7.27
C ASN A 321 22.16 36.66 6.99
N GLY A 322 21.94 35.78 5.99
CA GLY A 322 22.88 34.73 5.59
C GLY A 322 22.88 33.47 6.46
N SER A 323 22.08 33.41 7.53
CA SER A 323 21.94 32.22 8.40
C SER A 323 20.69 31.42 8.05
N VAL A 324 20.78 30.07 8.09
CA VAL A 324 19.62 29.19 7.89
C VAL A 324 18.75 29.17 9.14
N LEU A 325 17.49 29.57 9.00
CA LEU A 325 16.49 29.48 10.05
C LEU A 325 15.82 28.10 10.03
N ASP A 326 15.30 27.72 8.86
CA ASP A 326 14.48 26.53 8.67
C ASP A 326 14.79 25.89 7.31
N ALA A 327 14.71 24.57 7.24
CA ALA A 327 14.82 23.80 6.01
C ALA A 327 13.78 22.68 6.03
N TYR A 328 13.09 22.46 4.91
CA TYR A 328 12.03 21.46 4.81
C TYR A 328 12.17 20.60 3.55
N PRO A 329 12.56 19.33 3.68
CA PRO A 329 12.71 18.41 2.55
C PRO A 329 11.37 17.82 2.11
N ILE A 330 11.14 17.80 0.79
CA ILE A 330 10.00 17.14 0.16
C ILE A 330 10.52 16.11 -0.84
N THR A 331 10.21 14.84 -0.62
CA THR A 331 10.48 13.79 -1.62
C THR A 331 9.40 13.81 -2.69
N THR A 332 9.79 13.91 -3.96
CA THR A 332 8.85 13.95 -5.10
C THR A 332 9.51 13.47 -6.41
N GLY A 333 8.72 13.24 -7.44
CA GLY A 333 9.18 12.87 -8.77
C GLY A 333 8.61 13.81 -9.83
N PHE A 334 9.43 14.18 -10.82
CA PHE A 334 8.99 15.04 -11.91
C PHE A 334 8.50 14.20 -13.07
N ARG A 335 7.35 14.56 -13.64
CA ARG A 335 6.77 13.87 -14.80
C ARG A 335 5.90 14.85 -15.59
N LYS A 336 5.74 14.58 -16.88
CA LYS A 336 4.72 15.21 -17.72
C LYS A 336 3.56 14.25 -17.89
N THR A 337 2.33 14.74 -17.78
CA THR A 337 1.12 13.93 -17.98
C THR A 337 0.21 14.54 -19.03
N SER A 338 -0.55 13.69 -19.71
CA SER A 338 -1.64 14.08 -20.60
C SER A 338 -2.74 13.03 -20.55
N PHE A 339 -3.98 13.49 -20.62
CA PHE A 339 -5.20 12.71 -20.41
C PHE A 339 -6.15 13.02 -21.56
N ASN A 340 -6.38 12.03 -22.42
CA ASN A 340 -7.09 12.25 -23.66
C ASN A 340 -8.31 11.33 -23.74
N GLY A 341 -9.40 11.84 -24.32
CA GLY A 341 -10.46 11.03 -24.89
C GLY A 341 -10.19 10.67 -26.35
N GLY A 342 -11.14 9.97 -26.95
CA GLY A 342 -11.13 9.59 -28.36
C GLY A 342 -10.65 8.17 -28.60
N THR A 343 -11.02 7.61 -29.75
CA THR A 343 -10.76 6.21 -30.12
C THR A 343 -9.32 5.93 -30.51
N SER A 344 -8.62 6.92 -31.07
CA SER A 344 -7.25 6.79 -31.59
C SER A 344 -6.20 7.45 -30.69
N THR A 345 -6.58 8.51 -29.97
CA THR A 345 -5.69 9.31 -29.10
C THR A 345 -5.98 9.15 -27.62
N GLY A 346 -7.09 8.51 -27.26
CA GLY A 346 -7.53 8.38 -25.88
C GLY A 346 -6.56 7.57 -25.02
N GLY A 347 -6.45 7.92 -23.75
CA GLY A 347 -5.49 7.28 -22.86
C GLY A 347 -4.85 8.21 -21.84
N VAL A 348 -3.94 7.60 -21.09
CA VAL A 348 -3.08 8.27 -20.12
C VAL A 348 -1.66 8.22 -20.65
N TYR A 349 -1.01 9.38 -20.71
CA TYR A 349 0.35 9.52 -21.18
C TYR A 349 1.21 10.02 -20.04
N VAL A 350 2.35 9.37 -19.81
CA VAL A 350 3.38 9.81 -18.85
C VAL A 350 4.69 9.96 -19.61
N ASN A 351 5.28 11.16 -19.56
CA ASN A 351 6.50 11.51 -20.28
C ASN A 351 6.37 11.21 -21.79
N ASP A 352 5.27 11.65 -22.40
CA ASP A 352 4.93 11.48 -23.82
C ASP A 352 4.73 10.02 -24.28
N LYS A 353 4.76 9.05 -23.35
CA LYS A 353 4.48 7.63 -23.60
C LYS A 353 3.08 7.26 -23.14
N TYR A 354 2.31 6.56 -23.99
CA TYR A 354 1.03 5.96 -23.62
C TYR A 354 1.20 4.82 -22.62
N TYR A 355 0.32 4.78 -21.61
CA TYR A 355 0.20 3.66 -20.68
C TYR A 355 -1.21 3.10 -20.73
N PHE A 356 -1.29 1.79 -20.91
CA PHE A 356 -2.46 1.04 -20.48
C PHE A 356 -2.25 0.64 -19.02
N LEU A 357 -3.06 1.22 -18.13
CA LEU A 357 -2.91 1.02 -16.69
C LEU A 357 -3.59 -0.28 -16.25
N THR A 358 -2.87 -1.18 -15.59
CA THR A 358 -3.44 -2.43 -15.07
C THR A 358 -2.96 -2.67 -13.66
N GLY A 359 -3.85 -3.17 -12.81
CA GLY A 359 -3.48 -3.55 -11.46
C GLY A 359 -4.71 -3.80 -10.62
N TYR A 360 -4.75 -3.25 -9.41
CA TYR A 360 -5.66 -3.73 -8.37
C TYR A 360 -6.40 -2.62 -7.65
N ALA A 361 -7.60 -2.96 -7.17
CA ALA A 361 -8.35 -2.14 -6.23
C ALA A 361 -8.10 -2.69 -4.80
N ILE A 362 -7.81 -1.82 -3.84
CA ILE A 362 -7.39 -2.18 -2.48
C ILE A 362 -8.13 -1.34 -1.45
N ARG A 363 -8.45 -1.92 -0.28
CA ARG A 363 -8.97 -1.16 0.86
C ARG A 363 -7.87 -0.29 1.47
N ALA A 364 -8.19 0.97 1.77
CA ALA A 364 -7.21 1.94 2.28
C ALA A 364 -6.61 1.57 3.65
N THR A 365 -7.33 0.77 4.44
CA THR A 365 -6.83 0.13 5.67
C THR A 365 -5.59 -0.73 5.41
N ASN A 366 -5.46 -1.31 4.20
CA ASN A 366 -4.40 -2.22 3.77
C ASN A 366 -4.03 -3.23 4.87
N GLU A 367 -5.03 -3.74 5.58
CA GLU A 367 -4.85 -4.52 6.77
C GLU A 367 -4.18 -5.86 6.45
N TRP A 368 -3.49 -6.40 7.45
CA TRP A 368 -2.99 -7.77 7.44
C TRP A 368 -3.69 -8.53 8.54
N ALA A 369 -4.06 -9.79 8.27
CA ALA A 369 -4.54 -10.65 9.35
C ALA A 369 -3.47 -10.72 10.44
N VAL A 370 -3.89 -10.90 11.70
CA VAL A 370 -3.03 -10.92 12.92
C VAL A 370 -2.54 -9.55 13.42
N ILE A 371 -2.32 -8.55 12.55
CA ILE A 371 -1.81 -7.23 12.95
C ILE A 371 -2.76 -6.05 12.64
N GLY A 372 -3.88 -6.31 11.95
CA GLY A 372 -4.89 -5.30 11.64
C GLY A 372 -4.37 -4.19 10.71
N GLY A 373 -4.88 -2.97 10.88
CA GLY A 373 -4.50 -1.79 10.09
C GLY A 373 -3.24 -1.05 10.56
N ALA A 374 -2.55 -1.53 11.61
CA ALA A 374 -1.33 -0.91 12.15
C ALA A 374 -0.08 -1.57 11.55
N VAL A 375 0.12 -1.39 10.25
CA VAL A 375 1.12 -2.11 9.46
C VAL A 375 2.45 -1.33 9.42
N PRO A 376 3.61 -1.94 9.77
CA PRO A 376 4.91 -1.33 9.56
C PRO A 376 5.19 -0.97 8.09
N GLU A 377 5.83 0.17 7.84
CA GLU A 377 6.00 0.70 6.47
C GLU A 377 6.70 -0.29 5.52
N TRP A 378 7.68 -1.05 5.98
CA TRP A 378 8.41 -2.02 5.14
C TRP A 378 7.50 -3.14 4.60
N MET A 379 6.42 -3.49 5.32
CA MET A 379 5.46 -4.49 4.86
C MET A 379 4.55 -3.93 3.75
N THR A 380 4.31 -2.62 3.74
CA THR A 380 3.63 -1.98 2.60
C THR A 380 4.54 -1.95 1.38
N ASP A 381 5.85 -1.71 1.54
CA ASP A 381 6.83 -1.81 0.43
C ASP A 381 6.85 -3.23 -0.18
N LEU A 382 6.60 -4.28 0.62
CA LEU A 382 6.42 -5.64 0.11
C LEU A 382 5.17 -5.78 -0.79
N ASP A 383 4.03 -5.17 -0.44
CA ASP A 383 2.87 -5.11 -1.33
C ASP A 383 3.24 -4.46 -2.67
N GLY A 384 3.95 -3.32 -2.61
CA GLY A 384 4.44 -2.62 -3.80
C GLY A 384 5.30 -3.49 -4.70
N GLN A 385 6.26 -4.22 -4.12
CA GLN A 385 7.11 -5.14 -4.85
C GLN A 385 6.30 -6.25 -5.53
N MET A 386 5.41 -6.93 -4.81
CA MET A 386 4.63 -8.05 -5.36
C MET A 386 3.68 -7.59 -6.48
N ILE A 387 3.10 -6.39 -6.36
CA ILE A 387 2.28 -5.78 -7.40
C ILE A 387 3.12 -5.54 -8.66
N ARG A 388 4.31 -4.96 -8.52
CA ARG A 388 5.21 -4.75 -9.67
C ARG A 388 5.73 -6.04 -10.30
N ASP A 389 6.01 -7.05 -9.49
CA ASP A 389 6.42 -8.39 -9.96
C ASP A 389 5.30 -9.09 -10.73
N SER A 390 4.05 -8.63 -10.57
CA SER A 390 2.90 -9.06 -11.39
C SER A 390 2.74 -8.26 -12.69
N ASN A 391 3.69 -7.41 -13.08
CA ASN A 391 3.60 -6.47 -14.20
C ASN A 391 2.48 -5.41 -14.08
N ALA A 392 1.83 -5.30 -12.92
CA ALA A 392 0.86 -4.26 -12.65
C ALA A 392 1.55 -2.89 -12.42
N ASN A 393 0.84 -1.82 -12.74
CA ASN A 393 1.27 -0.44 -12.59
C ASN A 393 0.18 0.50 -12.06
N LEU A 394 -0.98 -0.03 -11.62
CA LEU A 394 -2.11 0.73 -11.10
C LEU A 394 -2.57 0.21 -9.74
N ILE A 395 -2.84 1.14 -8.82
CA ILE A 395 -3.62 0.89 -7.60
C ILE A 395 -4.79 1.86 -7.54
N ARG A 396 -5.98 1.36 -7.23
CA ARG A 396 -7.09 2.20 -6.76
C ARG A 396 -7.31 1.99 -5.28
N TRP A 397 -7.23 3.06 -4.51
CA TRP A 397 -7.58 3.03 -3.09
C TRP A 397 -9.09 3.14 -2.90
N MET A 398 -9.62 2.33 -1.99
CA MET A 398 -11.05 2.17 -1.78
C MET A 398 -11.43 2.29 -0.30
N HIS A 399 -12.49 2.99 0.07
CA HIS A 399 -13.08 4.14 -0.64
C HIS A 399 -12.77 5.45 0.08
N VAL A 400 -11.69 5.43 0.87
CA VAL A 400 -11.08 6.59 1.52
C VAL A 400 -9.63 6.74 1.09
N ALA A 401 -9.07 7.93 1.27
CA ALA A 401 -7.67 8.21 0.94
C ALA A 401 -6.74 7.19 1.62
N ALA A 402 -5.74 6.71 0.88
CA ALA A 402 -4.70 5.88 1.46
C ALA A 402 -3.90 6.65 2.51
N SER A 403 -3.26 5.92 3.42
CA SER A 403 -2.34 6.50 4.38
C SER A 403 -1.01 6.97 3.75
N PRO A 404 -0.24 7.82 4.46
CA PRO A 404 1.02 8.34 3.92
C PRO A 404 2.04 7.28 3.52
N GLN A 405 2.13 6.18 4.26
CA GLN A 405 3.05 5.08 3.94
C GLN A 405 2.66 4.33 2.66
N ASN A 406 1.35 4.12 2.46
CA ASN A 406 0.83 3.47 1.26
C ASN A 406 1.11 4.32 0.01
N ILE A 407 1.01 5.64 0.10
CA ILE A 407 1.38 6.53 -1.02
C ILE A 407 2.89 6.54 -1.27
N ARG A 408 3.71 6.58 -0.21
CA ARG A 408 5.18 6.46 -0.35
C ARG A 408 5.58 5.17 -1.06
N MET A 409 4.92 4.05 -0.75
CA MET A 409 5.12 2.79 -1.47
C MET A 409 4.83 2.96 -2.96
N THR A 410 3.69 3.55 -3.33
CA THR A 410 3.35 3.73 -4.75
C THR A 410 4.35 4.62 -5.50
N ASP A 411 4.86 5.67 -4.85
CA ASP A 411 5.90 6.55 -5.39
C ASP A 411 7.21 5.79 -5.66
N LYS A 412 7.68 5.00 -4.68
CA LYS A 412 8.94 4.22 -4.75
C LYS A 412 8.88 3.13 -5.83
N HIS A 413 7.75 2.47 -5.97
CA HIS A 413 7.59 1.31 -6.85
C HIS A 413 7.06 1.65 -8.25
N GLY A 414 6.81 2.93 -8.55
CA GLY A 414 6.30 3.32 -9.87
C GLY A 414 4.87 2.85 -10.13
N ILE A 415 4.04 2.85 -9.10
CA ILE A 415 2.64 2.44 -9.21
C ILE A 415 1.82 3.71 -9.29
N ILE A 416 1.08 3.90 -10.38
CA ILE A 416 0.13 5.00 -10.50
C ILE A 416 -1.05 4.72 -9.59
N CYS A 417 -1.57 5.75 -8.92
CA CYS A 417 -2.73 5.57 -8.03
C CYS A 417 -3.90 6.50 -8.30
N ILE A 418 -5.09 5.95 -8.01
CA ILE A 418 -6.37 6.65 -7.88
C ILE A 418 -6.63 6.82 -6.39
N GLN A 419 -6.71 8.08 -5.94
CA GLN A 419 -6.78 8.46 -4.53
C GLN A 419 -8.12 9.17 -4.27
N PRO A 420 -9.06 8.56 -3.51
CA PRO A 420 -10.32 9.20 -3.19
C PRO A 420 -10.19 10.16 -2.00
N ALA A 421 -11.25 10.93 -1.73
CA ALA A 421 -11.46 11.55 -0.42
C ALA A 421 -11.98 10.54 0.59
N GLY A 422 -13.31 10.45 0.73
CA GLY A 422 -14.01 9.44 1.49
C GLY A 422 -15.43 9.29 0.97
N ASP A 423 -15.80 8.06 0.62
CA ASP A 423 -17.16 7.71 0.16
C ASP A 423 -17.53 6.32 0.69
N LYS A 424 -18.84 6.09 0.79
CA LYS A 424 -19.42 4.75 0.84
C LYS A 424 -19.73 4.31 -0.58
N GLU A 425 -20.96 4.50 -1.01
CA GLU A 425 -21.43 4.19 -2.36
C GLU A 425 -22.73 4.97 -2.65
N ALA A 426 -22.72 6.29 -2.40
CA ALA A 426 -23.85 7.17 -2.74
C ALA A 426 -23.40 8.63 -2.84
N ASP A 427 -24.15 9.44 -3.60
CA ASP A 427 -23.98 10.89 -3.54
C ASP A 427 -24.34 11.38 -2.12
N ALA A 428 -23.41 12.10 -1.50
CA ALA A 428 -23.65 12.69 -0.19
C ALA A 428 -24.43 13.99 -0.36
N VAL A 429 -25.23 14.35 0.64
CA VAL A 429 -26.04 15.58 0.63
C VAL A 429 -25.76 16.41 1.89
N ASP A 430 -26.05 17.70 1.81
CA ASP A 430 -25.94 18.64 2.92
C ASP A 430 -24.58 18.53 3.65
N ARG A 431 -24.59 18.39 4.98
CA ARG A 431 -23.37 18.35 5.78
C ARG A 431 -22.43 17.21 5.41
N GLN A 432 -22.93 16.04 4.99
CA GLN A 432 -22.06 14.93 4.59
C GLN A 432 -21.28 15.26 3.31
N TRP A 433 -21.87 16.04 2.41
CA TRP A 433 -21.16 16.54 1.24
C TRP A 433 -20.07 17.54 1.64
N ASP A 434 -20.38 18.48 2.54
CA ASP A 434 -19.39 19.43 3.06
C ASP A 434 -18.21 18.70 3.74
N GLN A 435 -18.49 17.67 4.55
CA GLN A 435 -17.47 16.82 5.16
C GLN A 435 -16.57 16.15 4.09
N ARG A 436 -17.14 15.69 2.98
CA ARG A 436 -16.37 15.10 1.87
C ARG A 436 -15.49 16.14 1.18
N VAL A 437 -16.01 17.35 0.93
CA VAL A 437 -15.24 18.45 0.33
C VAL A 437 -14.08 18.87 1.25
N GLU A 438 -14.34 18.98 2.56
CA GLU A 438 -13.33 19.25 3.58
C GLU A 438 -12.24 18.17 3.61
N LEU A 439 -12.63 16.90 3.55
CA LEU A 439 -11.68 15.79 3.48
C LEU A 439 -10.87 15.83 2.18
N MET A 440 -11.49 16.08 1.03
CA MET A 440 -10.77 16.18 -0.25
C MET A 440 -9.76 17.33 -0.24
N ARG A 441 -10.10 18.48 0.35
CA ARG A 441 -9.16 19.61 0.52
C ARG A 441 -7.92 19.16 1.28
N ASP A 442 -8.11 18.49 2.41
CA ASP A 442 -7.02 18.06 3.28
C ASP A 442 -6.14 17.01 2.56
N VAL A 443 -6.76 16.07 1.85
CA VAL A 443 -6.09 15.06 1.00
C VAL A 443 -5.27 15.73 -0.11
N LEU A 444 -5.84 16.68 -0.84
CA LEU A 444 -5.13 17.42 -1.90
C LEU A 444 -3.90 18.14 -1.33
N ILE A 445 -4.07 18.87 -0.23
CA ILE A 445 -2.98 19.64 0.39
C ILE A 445 -1.83 18.74 0.85
N PHE A 446 -2.14 17.62 1.50
CA PHE A 446 -1.13 16.72 2.03
C PHE A 446 -0.39 15.97 0.92
N TYR A 447 -1.11 15.50 -0.09
CA TYR A 447 -0.59 14.55 -1.08
C TYR A 447 -0.21 15.14 -2.45
N ARG A 448 -0.42 16.44 -2.69
CA ARG A 448 -0.11 17.09 -3.99
C ARG A 448 1.35 16.99 -4.47
N ASN A 449 2.28 16.61 -3.59
CA ASN A 449 3.68 16.39 -3.96
C ASN A 449 4.01 14.94 -4.35
N ASN A 450 3.07 13.99 -4.24
CA ASN A 450 3.32 12.58 -4.55
C ASN A 450 3.18 12.30 -6.05
N PRO A 451 4.25 11.86 -6.76
CA PRO A 451 4.19 11.63 -8.20
C PRO A 451 3.29 10.46 -8.63
N SER A 452 3.06 9.48 -7.77
CA SER A 452 2.21 8.32 -8.11
C SER A 452 0.75 8.70 -8.35
N ILE A 453 0.24 9.71 -7.66
CA ILE A 453 -1.15 10.12 -7.77
C ILE A 453 -1.34 10.82 -9.12
N LEU A 454 -2.17 10.22 -9.97
CA LEU A 454 -2.62 10.84 -11.23
C LEU A 454 -4.11 11.18 -11.21
N PHE A 455 -4.88 10.49 -10.37
CA PHE A 455 -6.33 10.60 -10.33
C PHE A 455 -6.80 10.88 -8.91
N TRP A 456 -7.57 11.94 -8.76
CA TRP A 456 -8.33 12.23 -7.55
C TRP A 456 -9.77 11.76 -7.73
N GLU A 457 -10.25 10.90 -6.83
CA GLU A 457 -11.59 10.30 -6.94
C GLU A 457 -12.59 11.01 -6.00
N ALA A 458 -13.52 11.75 -6.59
CA ALA A 458 -14.56 12.51 -5.89
C ALA A 458 -15.68 11.64 -5.30
N GLY A 459 -15.81 10.40 -5.77
CA GLY A 459 -16.83 9.46 -5.32
C GLY A 459 -16.59 8.05 -5.84
N ASN A 460 -16.86 7.08 -4.97
CA ASN A 460 -17.02 5.69 -5.35
C ASN A 460 -18.35 5.47 -6.09
N ASN A 461 -19.43 6.18 -5.78
CA ASN A 461 -20.65 6.14 -6.60
C ASN A 461 -20.85 7.42 -7.44
N TRP A 462 -21.97 7.48 -8.16
CA TRP A 462 -22.39 8.65 -8.90
C TRP A 462 -22.58 9.84 -7.96
N ILE A 463 -22.20 11.01 -8.47
CA ILE A 463 -22.38 12.30 -7.80
C ILE A 463 -22.99 13.27 -8.81
N THR A 464 -23.74 14.26 -8.34
CA THR A 464 -24.29 15.30 -9.24
C THR A 464 -23.18 16.05 -9.99
N ALA A 465 -23.54 16.64 -11.14
CA ALA A 465 -22.62 17.50 -11.90
C ALA A 465 -22.12 18.72 -11.10
N ALA A 466 -22.95 19.26 -10.20
CA ALA A 466 -22.57 20.35 -9.30
C ALA A 466 -21.48 19.92 -8.31
N HIS A 467 -21.67 18.77 -7.66
CA HIS A 467 -20.70 18.14 -6.78
C HIS A 467 -19.38 17.83 -7.51
N MET A 468 -19.46 17.30 -8.74
CA MET A 468 -18.28 17.03 -9.57
C MET A 468 -17.52 18.33 -9.90
N THR A 469 -18.23 19.39 -10.30
CA THR A 469 -17.65 20.71 -10.60
C THR A 469 -16.93 21.28 -9.37
N GLN A 470 -17.55 21.21 -8.19
CA GLN A 470 -16.94 21.69 -6.95
C GLN A 470 -15.64 20.96 -6.62
N MET A 471 -15.58 19.63 -6.79
CA MET A 471 -14.36 18.86 -6.55
C MET A 471 -13.26 19.19 -7.57
N VAL A 472 -13.62 19.43 -8.83
CA VAL A 472 -12.71 19.87 -9.88
C VAL A 472 -12.13 21.24 -9.55
N ASP A 473 -12.95 22.19 -9.10
CA ASP A 473 -12.50 23.52 -8.73
C ASP A 473 -11.65 23.51 -7.45
N LEU A 474 -11.97 22.66 -6.48
CA LEU A 474 -11.12 22.43 -5.31
C LEU A 474 -9.73 21.91 -5.71
N ARG A 475 -9.67 21.00 -6.67
CA ARG A 475 -8.41 20.49 -7.22
C ARG A 475 -7.65 21.58 -8.01
N LYS A 476 -8.33 22.46 -8.75
CA LYS A 476 -7.68 23.65 -9.35
C LYS A 476 -7.13 24.60 -8.29
N GLN A 477 -7.81 24.73 -7.15
CA GLN A 477 -7.38 25.62 -6.08
C GLN A 477 -6.11 25.11 -5.38
N TYR A 478 -6.06 23.82 -5.04
CA TYR A 478 -4.98 23.27 -4.18
C TYR A 478 -3.90 22.49 -4.93
N ASP A 479 -4.19 22.00 -6.15
CA ASP A 479 -3.26 21.27 -7.03
C ASP A 479 -3.37 21.70 -8.53
N PRO A 480 -3.21 22.99 -8.85
CA PRO A 480 -3.38 23.50 -10.22
C PRO A 480 -2.33 22.98 -11.22
N ASN A 481 -1.14 22.61 -10.76
CA ASN A 481 0.02 22.29 -11.60
C ASN A 481 0.48 20.83 -11.46
N GLY A 482 -0.29 19.98 -10.78
CA GLY A 482 0.13 18.63 -10.43
C GLY A 482 0.20 17.66 -11.60
N GLY A 483 -0.38 18.04 -12.74
CA GLY A 483 -0.59 17.13 -13.87
C GLY A 483 -1.52 15.97 -13.50
N ARG A 484 -2.61 16.27 -12.78
CA ARG A 484 -3.59 15.30 -12.26
C ARG A 484 -5.00 15.67 -12.70
N VAL A 485 -5.89 14.71 -12.64
CA VAL A 485 -7.30 14.86 -13.04
C VAL A 485 -8.24 14.40 -11.92
N MET A 486 -9.43 15.01 -11.86
CA MET A 486 -10.49 14.70 -10.90
C MET A 486 -11.69 14.03 -11.60
N GLY A 487 -12.27 13.00 -10.97
CA GLY A 487 -13.37 12.20 -11.53
C GLY A 487 -13.99 11.29 -10.48
N CYS A 488 -14.87 10.36 -10.88
CA CYS A 488 -15.50 9.40 -9.97
C CYS A 488 -15.71 8.04 -10.64
N ARG A 489 -15.87 6.96 -9.85
CA ARG A 489 -16.05 5.59 -10.39
C ARG A 489 -17.34 5.43 -11.20
N ALA A 490 -18.43 6.10 -10.82
CA ALA A 490 -19.73 5.87 -11.42
C ALA A 490 -20.31 7.18 -11.95
N ILE A 491 -19.62 7.82 -12.90
CA ILE A 491 -20.05 9.14 -13.35
C ILE A 491 -21.40 9.07 -14.08
N SER A 492 -22.44 9.66 -13.49
CA SER A 492 -23.76 9.77 -14.09
C SER A 492 -24.58 10.79 -13.30
N ASP A 493 -25.25 11.69 -14.01
CA ASP A 493 -26.35 12.51 -13.49
C ASP A 493 -27.73 11.92 -13.84
N ASP A 494 -27.76 10.77 -14.52
CA ASP A 494 -28.97 9.99 -14.82
C ASP A 494 -29.00 8.70 -13.98
N ALA A 495 -30.12 8.43 -13.31
CA ALA A 495 -30.37 7.19 -12.56
C ALA A 495 -30.46 5.94 -13.48
N GLY A 496 -30.70 6.14 -14.78
CA GLY A 496 -30.79 5.10 -15.82
C GLY A 496 -29.46 4.71 -16.50
N TYR A 497 -28.32 5.14 -15.95
CA TYR A 497 -26.96 5.03 -16.52
C TYR A 497 -26.71 5.97 -17.72
N GLY A 498 -25.93 7.04 -17.50
CA GLY A 498 -25.37 7.87 -18.56
C GLY A 498 -26.00 9.25 -18.67
N GLY A 499 -25.64 10.16 -17.77
CA GLY A 499 -25.83 11.60 -17.96
C GLY A 499 -24.56 12.28 -18.50
N THR A 500 -24.74 13.34 -19.29
CA THR A 500 -23.63 14.07 -19.93
C THR A 500 -23.08 15.19 -19.06
N ALA A 501 -23.87 15.77 -18.16
CA ALA A 501 -23.44 16.94 -17.39
C ALA A 501 -22.35 16.58 -16.38
N ALA A 502 -22.46 15.42 -15.72
CA ALA A 502 -21.41 14.95 -14.83
C ALA A 502 -20.12 14.63 -15.61
N VAL A 503 -20.24 14.01 -16.80
CA VAL A 503 -19.11 13.72 -17.69
C VAL A 503 -18.41 15.00 -18.14
N ASP A 504 -19.16 16.04 -18.47
CA ASP A 504 -18.60 17.32 -18.90
C ASP A 504 -17.84 18.01 -17.76
N ALA A 505 -18.37 17.93 -16.53
CA ALA A 505 -17.74 18.46 -15.33
C ALA A 505 -16.43 17.75 -14.96
N ALA A 506 -16.35 16.42 -15.11
CA ALA A 506 -15.16 15.66 -14.71
C ALA A 506 -13.99 15.77 -15.70
N GLU A 507 -12.81 15.39 -15.24
CA GLU A 507 -11.57 15.36 -16.03
C GLU A 507 -11.17 13.92 -16.43
N TYR A 508 -11.67 12.92 -15.70
CA TYR A 508 -11.66 11.52 -16.12
C TYR A 508 -12.97 10.83 -15.72
N VAL A 509 -13.24 9.69 -16.35
CA VAL A 509 -14.43 8.87 -16.08
C VAL A 509 -14.01 7.52 -15.55
N GLY A 510 -14.47 7.16 -14.35
CA GLY A 510 -14.41 5.79 -13.88
C GLY A 510 -15.63 4.99 -14.35
N THR A 511 -15.49 3.67 -14.38
CA THR A 511 -16.61 2.73 -14.49
C THR A 511 -16.48 1.59 -13.48
N MET A 512 -17.56 0.85 -13.31
CA MET A 512 -17.58 -0.43 -12.60
C MET A 512 -18.35 -1.44 -13.43
N LEU A 513 -17.72 -2.56 -13.75
CA LEU A 513 -18.33 -3.63 -14.52
C LEU A 513 -19.02 -3.09 -15.81
N ASN A 514 -18.39 -2.10 -16.47
CA ASN A 514 -18.93 -1.34 -17.61
C ASN A 514 -20.20 -0.50 -17.38
N ARG A 515 -20.81 -0.48 -16.19
CA ARG A 515 -22.16 0.09 -16.00
C ARG A 515 -22.28 1.59 -16.34
N HIS A 516 -21.16 2.32 -16.36
CA HIS A 516 -21.11 3.77 -16.59
C HIS A 516 -20.32 4.15 -17.85
N TYR A 517 -20.07 3.19 -18.74
CA TYR A 517 -19.45 3.47 -20.03
C TYR A 517 -20.46 4.15 -20.97
N SER A 518 -20.00 5.17 -21.72
CA SER A 518 -20.72 5.72 -22.86
C SER A 518 -19.74 6.17 -23.94
N VAL A 519 -20.20 6.18 -25.20
CA VAL A 519 -19.45 6.76 -26.32
C VAL A 519 -19.16 8.24 -26.08
N TYR A 520 -20.10 8.95 -25.47
CA TYR A 520 -19.97 10.36 -25.10
C TYR A 520 -18.75 10.61 -24.19
N ALA A 521 -18.62 9.82 -23.12
CA ALA A 521 -17.49 9.88 -22.21
C ALA A 521 -16.18 9.49 -22.89
N ARG A 522 -16.18 8.39 -23.65
CA ARG A 522 -15.00 7.86 -24.34
C ARG A 522 -14.37 8.92 -25.24
N ASP A 523 -15.19 9.64 -26.01
CA ASP A 523 -14.70 10.60 -26.99
C ASP A 523 -14.17 11.90 -26.36
N ARG A 524 -14.38 12.10 -25.06
CA ARG A 524 -14.03 13.34 -24.36
C ARG A 524 -13.02 13.17 -23.24
N LYS A 525 -12.99 12.01 -22.59
CA LYS A 525 -12.26 11.79 -21.33
C LYS A 525 -11.56 10.43 -21.34
N PRO A 526 -10.43 10.27 -20.61
CA PRO A 526 -9.91 8.95 -20.33
C PRO A 526 -10.89 8.16 -19.46
N ILE A 527 -11.11 6.88 -19.81
CA ILE A 527 -11.99 5.97 -19.06
C ILE A 527 -11.18 4.94 -18.28
N ILE A 528 -11.49 4.70 -17.01
CA ILE A 528 -10.83 3.68 -16.18
C ILE A 528 -11.88 2.74 -15.58
N GLU A 529 -11.67 1.42 -15.71
CA GLU A 529 -12.48 0.42 -15.01
C GLU A 529 -11.96 0.29 -13.57
N CYS A 530 -12.65 0.90 -12.63
CA CYS A 530 -12.17 1.09 -11.26
C CYS A 530 -12.31 -0.16 -10.39
N GLU A 531 -13.13 -1.14 -10.78
CA GLU A 531 -13.22 -2.43 -10.10
C GLU A 531 -13.87 -3.51 -10.99
N TYR A 532 -13.09 -4.53 -11.38
CA TYR A 532 -13.61 -5.73 -12.04
C TYR A 532 -13.23 -7.00 -11.29
N THR A 533 -13.85 -8.13 -11.65
CA THR A 533 -13.67 -9.47 -11.03
C THR A 533 -13.99 -9.49 -9.52
N ARG A 534 -15.26 -9.76 -9.18
CA ARG A 534 -15.72 -9.76 -7.78
C ARG A 534 -15.60 -11.11 -7.09
N ASP A 535 -15.28 -12.13 -7.88
CA ASP A 535 -15.16 -13.53 -7.52
C ASP A 535 -14.23 -13.77 -6.34
N GLU A 536 -14.48 -14.85 -5.60
CA GLU A 536 -13.78 -15.20 -4.37
C GLU A 536 -13.36 -16.67 -4.40
N ALA A 537 -12.14 -16.95 -3.96
CA ALA A 537 -11.65 -18.31 -3.76
C ALA A 537 -10.55 -18.37 -2.69
N PRO A 538 -10.58 -19.37 -1.80
CA PRO A 538 -9.52 -19.59 -0.84
C PRO A 538 -8.26 -20.15 -1.49
N ARG A 539 -7.10 -19.73 -0.98
CA ARG A 539 -5.78 -20.23 -1.42
C ARG A 539 -5.62 -21.73 -1.18
N ARG A 540 -6.17 -22.25 -0.07
CA ARG A 540 -5.94 -23.63 0.40
C ARG A 540 -6.52 -24.70 -0.53
N VAL A 541 -7.61 -24.37 -1.24
CA VAL A 541 -8.35 -25.31 -2.08
C VAL A 541 -7.81 -25.22 -3.50
N TRP A 542 -6.98 -26.18 -3.90
CA TRP A 542 -6.38 -26.20 -5.24
C TRP A 542 -7.41 -26.42 -6.34
N ASP A 543 -8.07 -27.57 -6.30
CA ASP A 543 -8.98 -28.08 -7.32
C ASP A 543 -9.79 -29.26 -6.75
N ASN A 544 -10.71 -29.82 -7.55
CA ASN A 544 -11.58 -30.91 -7.11
C ASN A 544 -10.88 -32.27 -6.96
N TYR A 545 -9.57 -32.36 -7.24
CA TYR A 545 -8.80 -33.60 -7.32
C TYR A 545 -7.69 -33.67 -6.27
N SER A 546 -7.63 -32.70 -5.36
CA SER A 546 -6.54 -32.53 -4.42
C SER A 546 -7.01 -32.70 -2.98
N PRO A 547 -6.29 -33.48 -2.15
CA PRO A 547 -6.58 -33.56 -0.72
C PRO A 547 -6.18 -32.26 0.02
N PRO A 548 -6.82 -31.98 1.18
CA PRO A 548 -7.95 -32.71 1.76
C PRO A 548 -9.31 -32.33 1.14
N ASP A 549 -9.38 -31.20 0.43
CA ASP A 549 -10.61 -30.56 -0.02
C ASP A 549 -11.13 -31.08 -1.38
N PHE A 550 -11.28 -32.40 -1.52
CA PHE A 550 -11.86 -32.99 -2.74
C PHE A 550 -13.28 -32.44 -2.98
N GLN A 551 -13.57 -32.13 -4.24
CA GLN A 551 -14.90 -31.64 -4.67
C GLN A 551 -15.43 -30.49 -3.82
N TYR A 552 -14.61 -29.47 -3.55
CA TYR A 552 -14.93 -28.34 -2.67
C TYR A 552 -16.41 -27.92 -2.68
N VAL A 553 -17.09 -28.15 -1.56
CA VAL A 553 -18.49 -27.80 -1.34
C VAL A 553 -18.58 -26.69 -0.31
N VAL A 554 -19.38 -25.68 -0.61
CA VAL A 554 -19.74 -24.60 0.32
C VAL A 554 -21.25 -24.59 0.55
N GLY A 555 -21.72 -23.87 1.58
CA GLY A 555 -23.14 -23.73 1.87
C GLY A 555 -23.94 -23.05 0.75
N PRO A 556 -25.28 -23.25 0.70
CA PRO A 556 -26.13 -22.73 -0.37
C PRO A 556 -26.18 -21.20 -0.47
N ASP A 557 -25.84 -20.50 0.62
CA ASP A 557 -25.90 -19.03 0.72
C ASP A 557 -24.61 -18.33 0.24
N VAL A 558 -23.60 -19.09 -0.20
CA VAL A 558 -22.35 -18.56 -0.73
C VAL A 558 -22.51 -18.20 -2.21
N THR A 559 -22.08 -16.99 -2.60
CA THR A 559 -22.18 -16.53 -4.00
C THR A 559 -21.18 -17.22 -4.93
N TYR A 560 -20.00 -17.57 -4.44
CA TYR A 560 -18.90 -18.13 -5.23
C TYR A 560 -18.38 -19.43 -4.64
N THR A 561 -18.36 -20.47 -5.46
CA THR A 561 -17.94 -21.82 -5.07
C THR A 561 -16.61 -22.24 -5.73
N TRP A 562 -15.81 -21.24 -6.14
CA TRP A 562 -14.58 -21.47 -6.89
C TRP A 562 -13.46 -22.04 -6.02
N ASN A 563 -12.75 -23.04 -6.55
CA ASN A 563 -11.41 -23.39 -6.08
C ASN A 563 -10.33 -22.50 -6.73
N SER A 564 -9.09 -22.61 -6.27
CA SER A 564 -7.96 -21.79 -6.75
C SER A 564 -7.69 -21.96 -8.25
N GLU A 565 -7.79 -23.17 -8.79
CA GLU A 565 -7.60 -23.43 -10.22
C GLU A 565 -8.68 -22.75 -11.08
N GLN A 566 -9.95 -22.86 -10.70
CA GLN A 566 -11.06 -22.20 -11.38
C GLN A 566 -10.94 -20.67 -11.31
N PHE A 567 -10.64 -20.14 -10.12
CA PHE A 567 -10.48 -18.71 -9.90
C PHE A 567 -9.31 -18.13 -10.69
N ALA A 568 -8.17 -18.81 -10.72
CA ALA A 568 -6.96 -18.35 -11.39
C ALA A 568 -6.96 -18.60 -12.90
N GLY A 569 -7.68 -19.61 -13.39
CA GLY A 569 -7.73 -20.01 -14.79
C GLY A 569 -8.99 -19.49 -15.50
N PRO A 570 -10.05 -20.31 -15.65
CA PRO A 570 -11.27 -19.93 -16.35
C PRO A 570 -11.89 -18.59 -15.93
N VAL A 571 -12.00 -18.32 -14.62
CA VAL A 571 -12.65 -17.09 -14.10
C VAL A 571 -11.78 -15.86 -14.34
N ALA A 572 -10.47 -15.94 -14.06
CA ALA A 572 -9.55 -14.84 -14.34
C ALA A 572 -9.51 -14.51 -15.84
N ALA A 573 -9.41 -15.54 -16.71
CA ALA A 573 -9.40 -15.35 -18.15
C ALA A 573 -10.74 -14.80 -18.66
N SER A 574 -11.88 -15.31 -18.19
CA SER A 574 -13.20 -14.85 -18.63
C SER A 574 -13.49 -13.42 -18.19
N THR A 575 -13.22 -13.07 -16.94
CA THR A 575 -13.45 -11.70 -16.45
C THR A 575 -12.48 -10.71 -17.09
N ARG A 576 -11.22 -11.11 -17.33
CA ARG A 576 -10.26 -10.34 -18.11
C ARG A 576 -10.72 -10.17 -19.55
N TYR A 577 -11.25 -11.21 -20.20
CA TYR A 577 -11.73 -11.17 -21.59
C TYR A 577 -13.03 -10.40 -21.75
N GLU A 578 -13.98 -10.53 -20.82
CA GLU A 578 -15.18 -9.71 -20.77
C GLU A 578 -14.78 -8.24 -20.74
N PHE A 579 -13.87 -7.89 -19.83
CA PHE A 579 -13.29 -6.56 -19.79
C PHE A 579 -12.51 -6.20 -21.07
N TRP A 580 -11.58 -7.04 -21.50
CA TRP A 580 -10.65 -6.72 -22.58
C TRP A 580 -11.32 -6.72 -23.94
N ASN A 581 -12.08 -7.74 -24.31
CA ASN A 581 -12.64 -7.89 -25.65
C ASN A 581 -14.06 -7.40 -25.79
N GLN A 582 -14.89 -7.47 -24.73
CA GLN A 582 -16.24 -6.91 -24.83
C GLN A 582 -16.26 -5.41 -24.50
N ARG A 583 -15.32 -4.91 -23.68
CA ARG A 583 -15.34 -3.51 -23.19
C ARG A 583 -14.15 -2.67 -23.67
N ILE A 584 -12.94 -3.23 -23.77
CA ILE A 584 -11.75 -2.51 -24.28
C ILE A 584 -11.55 -2.62 -25.79
N GLN A 585 -11.75 -3.80 -26.40
CA GLN A 585 -11.35 -4.17 -27.78
C GLN A 585 -12.51 -4.68 -28.66
N GLY A 586 -13.77 -4.37 -28.34
CA GLY A 586 -14.88 -4.66 -29.26
C GLY A 586 -14.56 -4.16 -30.68
N PRO A 587 -15.08 -4.79 -31.76
CA PRO A 587 -14.54 -4.68 -33.11
C PRO A 587 -14.37 -3.21 -33.52
N GLY A 588 -13.12 -2.73 -33.44
CA GLY A 588 -12.69 -1.41 -33.94
C GLY A 588 -12.07 -0.40 -32.98
N ASP A 589 -12.13 -0.48 -31.64
CA ASP A 589 -11.76 0.69 -30.81
C ASP A 589 -10.99 0.40 -29.51
N ARG A 590 -10.04 1.28 -29.14
CA ARG A 590 -9.21 1.27 -27.91
C ARG A 590 -9.80 2.19 -26.84
N ARG A 591 -10.70 1.70 -25.98
CA ARG A 591 -11.66 2.59 -25.26
C ARG A 591 -11.33 2.94 -23.80
N TYR A 592 -10.46 2.17 -23.15
CA TYR A 592 -10.11 2.37 -21.74
C TYR A 592 -8.63 2.70 -21.56
N SER A 593 -8.36 3.59 -20.61
CA SER A 593 -7.04 3.98 -20.14
C SER A 593 -6.47 3.03 -19.09
N GLY A 594 -7.32 2.27 -18.39
CA GLY A 594 -6.86 1.24 -17.49
C GLY A 594 -7.94 0.47 -16.74
N ALA A 595 -7.50 -0.47 -15.89
CA ALA A 595 -8.36 -1.21 -14.99
C ALA A 595 -7.70 -1.73 -13.72
N ALA A 596 -8.51 -1.78 -12.67
CA ALA A 596 -8.17 -2.31 -11.35
C ALA A 596 -9.01 -3.57 -11.04
N ALA A 597 -8.36 -4.72 -10.92
CA ALA A 597 -8.98 -5.96 -10.48
C ALA A 597 -9.19 -5.96 -8.97
N LEU A 598 -10.31 -6.49 -8.52
CA LEU A 598 -10.70 -6.47 -7.13
C LEU A 598 -10.38 -7.85 -6.47
N VAL A 599 -9.78 -7.96 -5.29
CA VAL A 599 -9.00 -6.97 -4.52
C VAL A 599 -7.50 -7.32 -4.52
N TRP A 600 -6.68 -6.36 -4.08
CA TRP A 600 -5.41 -6.61 -3.41
C TRP A 600 -5.54 -6.14 -1.96
N ALA A 601 -5.35 -6.93 -0.90
CA ALA A 601 -5.31 -8.39 -0.76
C ALA A 601 -6.68 -8.92 -0.28
N ASP A 602 -6.79 -10.20 0.10
CA ASP A 602 -7.93 -10.66 0.92
C ASP A 602 -8.08 -9.75 2.14
N SER A 603 -9.32 -9.42 2.50
CA SER A 603 -9.58 -8.26 3.35
C SER A 603 -10.84 -8.44 4.21
N ASN A 604 -10.86 -7.79 5.37
CA ASN A 604 -11.93 -7.87 6.36
C ASN A 604 -13.11 -6.92 6.06
N GLN A 605 -13.55 -6.93 4.82
CA GLN A 605 -14.56 -6.05 4.23
C GLN A 605 -15.79 -6.86 3.78
N HIS A 606 -16.73 -6.26 3.05
CA HIS A 606 -17.81 -6.99 2.36
C HIS A 606 -17.32 -8.29 1.67
N GLY A 607 -17.61 -9.47 2.25
CA GLY A 607 -17.33 -10.79 1.67
C GLY A 607 -18.43 -11.26 0.72
N ARG A 608 -18.30 -12.44 0.09
CA ARG A 608 -19.40 -13.15 -0.60
C ARG A 608 -19.37 -14.66 -0.37
N GLN A 609 -18.39 -15.13 0.40
CA GLN A 609 -18.32 -16.48 0.97
C GLN A 609 -18.74 -16.45 2.45
N TYR A 610 -19.93 -15.90 2.69
CA TYR A 610 -20.47 -15.67 4.03
C TYR A 610 -20.54 -16.96 4.84
N ASN A 611 -20.28 -16.83 6.15
CA ASN A 611 -20.38 -17.94 7.11
C ASN A 611 -19.42 -19.12 6.84
N TRP A 612 -18.45 -18.96 5.94
CA TRP A 612 -17.50 -20.01 5.55
C TRP A 612 -16.04 -19.55 5.62
N GLU A 613 -15.81 -18.24 5.50
CA GLU A 613 -14.47 -17.66 5.50
C GLU A 613 -14.45 -16.39 6.39
N CYS A 614 -13.32 -16.16 7.07
CA CYS A 614 -13.05 -15.03 7.95
C CYS A 614 -12.62 -13.75 7.20
N ALA A 615 -12.64 -13.78 5.86
CA ALA A 615 -12.22 -12.69 5.02
C ALA A 615 -12.96 -12.72 3.68
N ARG A 616 -13.02 -11.57 3.00
CA ARG A 616 -13.34 -11.53 1.57
C ARG A 616 -12.18 -12.12 0.80
N LEU A 617 -12.44 -13.14 -0.03
CA LEU A 617 -11.39 -13.93 -0.68
C LEU A 617 -11.12 -13.56 -2.15
N SER A 618 -11.38 -12.31 -2.56
CA SER A 618 -11.13 -11.84 -3.93
C SER A 618 -9.67 -11.44 -4.18
N GLY A 619 -8.82 -11.52 -3.16
CA GLY A 619 -7.41 -11.15 -3.18
C GLY A 619 -6.60 -11.95 -4.18
N ARG A 620 -5.63 -11.30 -4.83
CA ARG A 620 -4.58 -12.03 -5.58
C ARG A 620 -3.55 -12.69 -4.65
N VAL A 621 -3.46 -12.17 -3.44
CA VAL A 621 -2.74 -12.74 -2.29
C VAL A 621 -3.73 -12.85 -1.13
N ASP A 622 -3.49 -13.77 -0.21
CA ASP A 622 -4.32 -13.88 1.00
C ASP A 622 -4.03 -12.76 2.02
N ALA A 623 -4.74 -12.77 3.15
CA ALA A 623 -4.67 -11.70 4.16
C ALA A 623 -3.31 -11.62 4.87
N VAL A 624 -2.44 -12.63 4.69
CA VAL A 624 -1.06 -12.67 5.17
C VAL A 624 -0.03 -12.58 4.03
N ARG A 625 -0.47 -12.17 2.83
CA ARG A 625 0.32 -11.95 1.60
C ARG A 625 1.04 -13.21 1.12
N ILE A 626 0.45 -14.39 1.28
CA ILE A 626 0.88 -15.57 0.54
C ILE A 626 0.21 -15.53 -0.85
N PRO A 627 0.99 -15.63 -1.94
CA PRO A 627 0.44 -15.66 -3.30
C PRO A 627 -0.60 -16.75 -3.52
N LYS A 628 -1.72 -16.39 -4.17
CA LYS A 628 -2.62 -17.35 -4.80
C LYS A 628 -2.16 -17.59 -6.25
N GLU A 629 -2.64 -18.67 -6.87
CA GLU A 629 -2.41 -18.91 -8.31
C GLU A 629 -2.87 -17.73 -9.17
N SER A 630 -3.91 -17.01 -8.73
CA SER A 630 -4.39 -15.82 -9.45
C SER A 630 -3.36 -14.70 -9.56
N LEU A 631 -2.43 -14.55 -8.60
CA LEU A 631 -1.34 -13.56 -8.77
C LEU A 631 -0.46 -13.94 -9.96
N HIS A 632 -0.14 -15.22 -10.10
CA HIS A 632 0.70 -15.72 -11.17
C HIS A 632 0.01 -15.63 -12.53
N THR A 633 -1.30 -15.86 -12.61
CA THR A 633 -2.02 -15.72 -13.89
C THR A 633 -2.21 -14.26 -14.28
N TYR A 634 -2.43 -13.35 -13.31
CA TYR A 634 -2.42 -11.91 -13.57
C TYR A 634 -1.05 -11.41 -14.03
N ARG A 635 0.05 -11.93 -13.44
CA ARG A 635 1.40 -11.67 -13.94
C ARG A 635 1.52 -11.93 -15.44
N VAL A 636 1.04 -13.09 -15.89
CA VAL A 636 1.07 -13.51 -17.28
C VAL A 636 0.17 -12.64 -18.16
N MET A 637 -1.08 -12.41 -17.77
CA MET A 637 -2.06 -11.63 -18.55
C MET A 637 -1.70 -10.14 -18.69
N GLN A 638 -0.93 -9.61 -17.74
CA GLN A 638 -0.46 -8.22 -17.74
C GLN A 638 0.92 -8.07 -18.42
N ASN A 639 1.59 -9.17 -18.74
CA ASN A 639 2.90 -9.15 -19.37
C ASN A 639 2.80 -8.96 -20.88
N SER A 640 3.54 -7.99 -21.42
CA SER A 640 3.68 -7.82 -22.88
C SER A 640 4.74 -8.74 -23.49
N LEU A 641 5.63 -9.31 -22.67
CA LEU A 641 6.65 -10.27 -23.07
C LEU A 641 6.14 -11.71 -22.92
N ALA A 642 6.86 -12.67 -23.51
CA ALA A 642 6.55 -14.09 -23.39
C ALA A 642 6.63 -14.53 -21.92
N ASP A 643 5.51 -15.04 -21.40
CA ASP A 643 5.37 -15.57 -20.05
C ASP A 643 4.30 -16.68 -20.08
N LEU A 644 4.41 -17.64 -19.18
CA LEU A 644 3.38 -18.64 -18.96
C LEU A 644 3.33 -19.11 -17.51
N HIS A 645 2.18 -19.68 -17.14
CA HIS A 645 1.96 -20.29 -15.84
C HIS A 645 1.09 -21.55 -15.96
N ILE A 646 1.64 -22.71 -15.60
CA ILE A 646 0.87 -23.93 -15.33
C ILE A 646 0.12 -23.71 -14.02
N ILE A 647 -1.20 -23.77 -14.03
CA ILE A 647 -2.04 -23.54 -12.85
C ILE A 647 -2.11 -24.83 -12.00
N GLY A 648 -2.08 -24.71 -10.67
CA GLY A 648 -2.23 -25.82 -9.71
C GLY A 648 -0.90 -26.43 -9.24
N HIS A 649 -0.85 -27.75 -9.09
CA HIS A 649 0.38 -28.49 -8.76
C HIS A 649 0.45 -29.81 -9.55
N TRP A 650 1.46 -30.64 -9.26
CA TRP A 650 1.67 -31.94 -9.94
C TRP A 650 1.79 -33.12 -8.96
N THR A 651 1.09 -33.03 -7.84
CA THR A 651 1.07 -34.06 -6.78
C THR A 651 -0.39 -34.47 -6.56
N TYR A 652 -0.83 -35.56 -7.18
CA TYR A 652 -2.20 -36.05 -7.11
C TYR A 652 -2.24 -37.53 -6.71
N PRO A 653 -3.40 -38.06 -6.26
CA PRO A 653 -3.60 -39.50 -6.11
C PRO A 653 -3.36 -40.27 -7.42
N ALA A 654 -2.95 -41.55 -7.28
CA ALA A 654 -2.84 -42.43 -8.44
C ALA A 654 -4.20 -42.61 -9.13
N GLY A 655 -4.19 -42.60 -10.47
CA GLY A 655 -5.41 -42.71 -11.28
C GLY A 655 -6.13 -41.38 -11.53
N THR A 656 -5.68 -40.26 -10.95
CA THR A 656 -6.25 -38.94 -11.27
C THR A 656 -6.08 -38.62 -12.76
N SER A 657 -7.17 -38.22 -13.39
CA SER A 657 -7.18 -37.61 -14.72
C SER A 657 -8.02 -36.35 -14.64
N LYS A 658 -7.45 -35.22 -15.09
CA LYS A 658 -8.09 -33.91 -15.02
C LYS A 658 -7.63 -33.01 -16.15
N ALA A 659 -8.29 -31.87 -16.32
CA ALA A 659 -7.77 -30.82 -17.19
C ALA A 659 -6.50 -30.20 -16.59
N VAL A 660 -5.53 -29.86 -17.43
CA VAL A 660 -4.40 -29.00 -17.08
C VAL A 660 -4.60 -27.65 -17.76
N TYR A 661 -4.51 -26.59 -16.98
CA TYR A 661 -4.62 -25.22 -17.47
C TYR A 661 -3.26 -24.55 -17.50
N VAL A 662 -2.96 -23.88 -18.61
CA VAL A 662 -1.76 -23.05 -18.78
C VAL A 662 -2.21 -21.66 -19.21
N MET A 663 -1.95 -20.67 -18.35
CA MET A 663 -2.07 -19.27 -18.73
C MET A 663 -0.83 -18.89 -19.55
N ALA A 664 -0.99 -18.27 -20.71
CA ALA A 664 0.12 -17.81 -21.54
C ALA A 664 -0.13 -16.38 -22.01
N SER A 665 0.91 -15.54 -22.05
CA SER A 665 0.79 -14.15 -22.48
C SER A 665 0.54 -14.07 -23.99
N GLY A 666 0.04 -12.93 -24.47
CA GLY A 666 -0.28 -12.75 -25.89
C GLY A 666 0.92 -12.89 -26.85
N ALA A 667 2.16 -12.88 -26.33
CA ALA A 667 3.38 -13.15 -27.10
C ALA A 667 3.58 -14.64 -27.42
N VAL A 668 2.97 -15.54 -26.64
CA VAL A 668 3.00 -16.99 -26.87
C VAL A 668 1.87 -17.36 -27.83
N LYS A 669 2.21 -18.00 -28.95
CA LYS A 669 1.27 -18.40 -30.00
C LYS A 669 0.91 -19.88 -29.97
N ARG A 670 1.73 -20.69 -29.31
CA ARG A 670 1.49 -22.12 -29.15
C ARG A 670 2.05 -22.60 -27.84
N VAL A 671 1.28 -23.41 -27.12
CA VAL A 671 1.72 -24.09 -25.90
C VAL A 671 1.74 -25.60 -26.13
N GLN A 672 2.92 -26.20 -25.95
CA GLN A 672 3.09 -27.66 -25.88
C GLN A 672 3.07 -28.09 -24.42
N LEU A 673 2.33 -29.16 -24.10
CA LEU A 673 2.31 -29.78 -22.78
C LEU A 673 3.01 -31.14 -22.83
N LEU A 674 3.94 -31.34 -21.90
CA LEU A 674 4.69 -32.58 -21.75
C LEU A 674 4.50 -33.15 -20.34
N VAL A 675 4.35 -34.48 -20.25
CA VAL A 675 4.43 -35.23 -18.99
C VAL A 675 5.61 -36.17 -19.10
N ASN A 676 6.56 -36.04 -18.16
CA ASN A 676 7.81 -36.82 -18.13
C ASN A 676 8.60 -36.78 -19.46
N GLY A 677 8.58 -35.62 -20.13
CA GLY A 677 9.26 -35.41 -21.41
C GLY A 677 8.47 -35.89 -22.63
N THR A 678 7.38 -36.63 -22.45
CA THR A 678 6.49 -37.05 -23.53
C THR A 678 5.45 -35.97 -23.81
N GLN A 679 5.33 -35.52 -25.06
CA GLN A 679 4.27 -34.60 -25.46
C GLN A 679 2.91 -35.30 -25.34
N ILE A 680 2.00 -34.69 -24.58
CA ILE A 680 0.63 -35.17 -24.40
C ILE A 680 -0.41 -34.26 -25.05
N GLY A 681 -0.03 -33.02 -25.40
CA GLY A 681 -0.92 -32.09 -26.05
C GLY A 681 -0.21 -30.87 -26.63
N ASN A 682 -0.91 -30.19 -27.52
CA ASN A 682 -0.47 -28.95 -28.15
C ASN A 682 -1.69 -28.04 -28.33
N SER A 683 -1.58 -26.76 -28.00
CA SER A 683 -2.68 -25.79 -28.08
C SER A 683 -2.22 -24.52 -28.78
N THR A 684 -2.88 -24.16 -29.87
CA THR A 684 -2.67 -22.94 -30.66
C THR A 684 -3.84 -21.95 -30.54
N THR A 685 -4.91 -22.36 -29.86
CA THR A 685 -6.17 -21.61 -29.77
C THR A 685 -6.51 -21.45 -28.29
N PRO A 686 -5.99 -20.42 -27.61
CA PRO A 686 -6.35 -20.16 -26.22
C PRO A 686 -7.82 -19.77 -26.11
N VAL A 687 -8.44 -20.17 -25.00
CA VAL A 687 -9.75 -19.66 -24.57
C VAL A 687 -9.53 -18.28 -23.96
N ASN A 688 -10.38 -17.32 -24.31
CA ASN A 688 -10.34 -15.97 -23.74
C ASN A 688 -8.94 -15.32 -23.86
N ASP A 689 -8.30 -15.50 -25.03
CA ASP A 689 -6.96 -15.02 -25.43
C ASP A 689 -5.75 -15.60 -24.69
N PHE A 690 -5.89 -16.07 -23.45
CA PHE A 690 -4.75 -16.42 -22.60
C PHE A 690 -4.75 -17.88 -22.10
N LEU A 691 -5.92 -18.53 -22.01
CA LEU A 691 -6.05 -19.81 -21.30
C LEU A 691 -5.95 -21.01 -22.26
N HIS A 692 -4.83 -21.73 -22.21
CA HIS A 692 -4.68 -23.01 -22.90
C HIS A 692 -5.14 -24.15 -21.99
N THR A 693 -6.10 -24.96 -22.48
CA THR A 693 -6.67 -26.07 -21.74
C THR A 693 -6.30 -27.40 -22.39
N PHE A 694 -5.80 -28.34 -21.59
CA PHE A 694 -5.48 -29.70 -22.00
C PHE A 694 -6.40 -30.65 -21.23
N PRO A 695 -7.46 -31.19 -21.85
CA PRO A 695 -8.43 -32.04 -21.15
C PRO A 695 -7.88 -33.45 -20.90
N ASN A 696 -8.43 -34.14 -19.89
CA ASN A 696 -8.20 -35.57 -19.61
C ASN A 696 -6.72 -35.97 -19.52
N VAL A 697 -5.88 -35.11 -18.94
CA VAL A 697 -4.47 -35.42 -18.71
C VAL A 697 -4.37 -36.39 -17.55
N ALA A 698 -3.96 -37.63 -17.86
CA ALA A 698 -3.66 -38.64 -16.86
C ALA A 698 -2.40 -38.22 -16.08
N TRP A 699 -2.54 -38.12 -14.75
CA TRP A 699 -1.41 -37.83 -13.89
C TRP A 699 -0.45 -39.01 -13.85
N THR A 700 0.84 -38.72 -13.98
CA THR A 700 1.93 -39.65 -13.70
C THR A 700 2.95 -38.92 -12.85
N ALA A 701 3.43 -39.59 -11.80
CA ALA A 701 4.48 -39.06 -10.95
C ALA A 701 5.70 -38.64 -11.78
N GLY A 702 6.27 -37.48 -11.45
CA GLY A 702 7.40 -36.89 -12.17
C GLY A 702 7.15 -35.41 -12.45
N THR A 703 7.18 -34.99 -13.71
CA THR A 703 7.10 -33.58 -14.09
C THR A 703 6.06 -33.31 -15.17
N VAL A 704 5.26 -32.26 -14.99
CA VAL A 704 4.53 -31.59 -16.08
C VAL A 704 5.31 -30.37 -16.54
N THR A 705 5.43 -30.19 -17.84
CA THR A 705 6.13 -29.05 -18.46
C THR A 705 5.26 -28.41 -19.52
N ALA A 706 5.15 -27.09 -19.50
CA ALA A 706 4.56 -26.29 -20.57
C ALA A 706 5.67 -25.53 -21.28
N VAL A 707 5.68 -25.60 -22.61
CA VAL A 707 6.62 -24.89 -23.48
C VAL A 707 5.84 -23.96 -24.39
N GLY A 708 6.13 -22.66 -24.29
CA GLY A 708 5.54 -21.61 -25.10
C GLY A 708 6.42 -21.27 -26.29
N TYR A 709 5.80 -21.19 -27.47
CA TYR A 709 6.44 -20.84 -28.72
C TYR A 709 5.86 -19.55 -29.29
N ASP A 710 6.70 -18.75 -29.95
CA ASP A 710 6.27 -17.57 -30.69
C ASP A 710 5.65 -17.91 -32.06
N ALA A 711 5.31 -16.88 -32.83
CA ALA A 711 4.76 -17.03 -34.19
C ALA A 711 5.75 -17.65 -35.19
N GLY A 712 7.07 -17.52 -34.95
CA GLY A 712 8.12 -18.10 -35.77
C GLY A 712 8.41 -19.57 -35.41
N GLY A 713 7.80 -20.08 -34.35
CA GLY A 713 8.00 -21.46 -33.87
C GLY A 713 9.20 -21.62 -32.94
N ALA A 714 9.86 -20.52 -32.52
CA ALA A 714 10.94 -20.58 -31.55
C ALA A 714 10.37 -20.74 -30.13
N GLU A 715 11.04 -21.54 -29.29
CA GLU A 715 10.73 -21.62 -27.86
C GLU A 715 11.13 -20.29 -27.19
N VAL A 716 10.16 -19.65 -26.54
CA VAL A 716 10.34 -18.34 -25.89
C VAL A 716 10.16 -18.39 -24.38
N VAL A 717 9.47 -19.40 -23.86
CA VAL A 717 9.27 -19.58 -22.42
C VAL A 717 8.97 -21.05 -22.09
N ARG A 718 9.41 -21.50 -20.91
CA ARG A 718 9.14 -22.84 -20.38
C ARG A 718 8.92 -22.79 -18.88
N GLN A 719 7.99 -23.59 -18.37
CA GLN A 719 7.82 -23.84 -16.95
C GLN A 719 7.55 -25.32 -16.70
N SER A 720 8.03 -25.82 -15.55
CA SER A 720 7.73 -27.17 -15.09
C SER A 720 7.22 -27.15 -13.64
N LYS A 721 6.28 -28.05 -13.32
CA LYS A 721 5.89 -28.41 -11.95
C LYS A 721 6.17 -29.89 -11.74
N ALA A 722 6.63 -30.26 -10.55
CA ALA A 722 7.06 -31.63 -10.23
C ALA A 722 6.24 -32.21 -9.08
N THR A 723 6.03 -33.53 -9.13
CA THR A 723 5.50 -34.31 -8.02
C THR A 723 6.46 -34.24 -6.83
N THR A 724 5.91 -33.92 -5.68
CA THR A 724 6.62 -33.91 -4.39
C THR A 724 6.47 -35.23 -3.67
N GLY A 725 7.45 -35.56 -2.81
CA GLY A 725 7.27 -36.63 -1.83
C GLY A 725 6.30 -36.23 -0.72
N THR A 726 6.07 -37.15 0.21
CA THR A 726 5.42 -36.83 1.50
C THR A 726 6.26 -35.84 2.28
N ALA A 727 5.60 -34.97 3.06
CA ALA A 727 6.31 -34.08 3.97
C ALA A 727 7.11 -34.90 5.00
N THR A 728 8.35 -34.46 5.26
CA THR A 728 9.27 -35.10 6.21
C THR A 728 9.85 -34.11 7.23
N ALA A 729 9.79 -32.82 6.91
CA ALA A 729 10.31 -31.75 7.76
C ALA A 729 9.47 -30.48 7.62
N LEU A 730 9.60 -29.61 8.61
CA LEU A 730 9.21 -28.21 8.52
C LEU A 730 10.39 -27.37 8.04
N ARG A 731 10.10 -26.24 7.39
CA ARG A 731 11.05 -25.16 7.10
C ARG A 731 10.47 -23.85 7.61
N LEU A 732 11.29 -23.07 8.32
CA LEU A 732 10.98 -21.69 8.70
C LEU A 732 11.85 -20.71 7.92
N THR A 733 11.22 -19.77 7.22
CA THR A 733 11.91 -18.69 6.50
C THR A 733 11.55 -17.34 7.14
N PRO A 734 12.48 -16.68 7.84
CA PRO A 734 12.22 -15.38 8.46
C PRO A 734 12.26 -14.24 7.44
N HIS A 735 11.45 -13.21 7.69
CA HIS A 735 11.40 -11.97 6.91
C HIS A 735 11.33 -10.76 7.85
N THR A 736 12.11 -9.73 7.56
CA THR A 736 12.19 -8.47 8.31
C THR A 736 12.31 -7.30 7.35
N GLY A 737 12.14 -6.08 7.88
CA GLY A 737 12.41 -4.87 7.11
C GLY A 737 13.88 -4.74 6.66
N PRO A 738 14.16 -3.85 5.68
CA PRO A 738 15.52 -3.47 5.30
C PRO A 738 16.28 -2.91 6.50
N GLY A 739 17.30 -3.63 6.98
CA GLY A 739 18.05 -3.29 8.21
C GLY A 739 17.79 -4.22 9.40
N GLY A 740 16.91 -5.22 9.25
CA GLY A 740 16.59 -6.18 10.30
C GLY A 740 15.38 -5.77 11.13
N LEU A 741 15.07 -6.58 12.15
CA LEU A 741 13.97 -6.31 13.08
C LEU A 741 14.36 -5.20 14.06
N ARG A 742 13.49 -4.21 14.23
CA ARG A 742 13.71 -3.07 15.12
C ARG A 742 13.07 -3.30 16.49
N ALA A 743 13.83 -3.12 17.58
CA ALA A 743 13.29 -3.23 18.94
C ALA A 743 12.49 -1.97 19.34
N ASP A 744 11.54 -1.54 18.52
CA ASP A 744 10.71 -0.35 18.74
C ASP A 744 9.36 -0.65 19.38
N GLY A 745 8.97 -1.92 19.53
CA GLY A 745 7.68 -2.31 20.12
C GLY A 745 6.52 -2.41 19.12
N SER A 746 6.71 -2.04 17.86
CA SER A 746 5.68 -2.11 16.80
C SER A 746 6.14 -2.81 15.52
N ASP A 747 7.45 -2.90 15.27
CA ASP A 747 8.00 -3.63 14.12
C ASP A 747 7.71 -5.13 14.22
N ILE A 748 7.62 -5.75 13.06
CA ILE A 748 7.19 -7.12 12.87
C ILE A 748 8.29 -7.90 12.18
N ALA A 749 8.52 -9.13 12.63
CA ALA A 749 9.12 -10.17 11.81
C ALA A 749 8.03 -11.19 11.49
N PHE A 750 7.98 -11.66 10.25
CA PHE A 750 7.10 -12.78 9.89
C PHE A 750 7.91 -13.97 9.39
N PHE A 751 7.34 -15.16 9.55
CA PHE A 751 8.00 -16.42 9.26
C PHE A 751 7.08 -17.25 8.38
N ASP A 752 7.56 -17.60 7.19
CA ASP A 752 6.90 -18.61 6.38
C ASP A 752 7.21 -19.98 6.99
N VAL A 753 6.16 -20.75 7.25
CA VAL A 753 6.23 -22.12 7.73
C VAL A 753 5.78 -23.05 6.61
N GLU A 754 6.69 -23.90 6.13
CA GLU A 754 6.43 -24.83 5.03
C GLU A 754 6.62 -26.27 5.48
N ALA A 755 5.71 -27.16 5.06
CA ALA A 755 5.93 -28.59 5.13
C ALA A 755 6.64 -29.04 3.85
N VAL A 756 7.83 -29.63 3.98
CA VAL A 756 8.71 -29.99 2.87
C VAL A 756 9.01 -31.48 2.81
N ASP A 757 9.15 -32.00 1.61
CA ASP A 757 9.62 -33.37 1.38
C ASP A 757 11.13 -33.53 1.65
N SER A 758 11.65 -34.75 1.50
CA SER A 758 13.08 -35.04 1.75
C SER A 758 14.05 -34.31 0.83
N GLN A 759 13.56 -33.68 -0.24
CA GLN A 759 14.34 -32.84 -1.16
C GLN A 759 14.16 -31.33 -0.86
N GLY A 760 13.46 -30.98 0.21
CA GLY A 760 13.19 -29.58 0.58
C GLY A 760 12.14 -28.89 -0.28
N ARG A 761 11.34 -29.63 -1.06
CA ARG A 761 10.26 -29.07 -1.87
C ARG A 761 8.99 -28.99 -1.04
N ARG A 762 8.28 -27.86 -1.08
CA ARG A 762 6.99 -27.67 -0.40
C ARG A 762 5.98 -28.72 -0.89
N MET A 763 5.40 -29.50 0.01
CA MET A 763 4.33 -30.45 -0.30
C MET A 763 3.01 -29.69 -0.48
N PRO A 764 2.47 -29.54 -1.71
CA PRO A 764 1.36 -28.64 -1.99
C PRO A 764 0.03 -29.10 -1.39
N THR A 765 -0.08 -30.35 -0.96
CA THR A 765 -1.32 -30.93 -0.39
C THR A 765 -1.23 -31.11 1.13
N HIS A 766 -0.16 -30.63 1.77
CA HIS A 766 -0.04 -30.75 3.22
C HIS A 766 -0.93 -29.71 3.92
N GLN A 767 -1.86 -30.20 4.74
CA GLN A 767 -2.70 -29.39 5.61
C GLN A 767 -2.78 -30.04 6.99
N ALA A 768 -2.00 -29.53 7.93
CA ALA A 768 -1.99 -29.98 9.31
C ALA A 768 -1.55 -28.86 10.26
N THR A 769 -1.92 -29.01 11.52
CA THR A 769 -1.55 -28.08 12.59
C THR A 769 -0.05 -28.11 12.86
N VAL A 770 0.56 -26.93 12.87
CA VAL A 770 1.93 -26.68 13.33
C VAL A 770 1.86 -25.85 14.61
N ASN A 771 2.59 -26.28 15.64
CA ASN A 771 2.68 -25.60 16.93
C ASN A 771 3.98 -24.79 17.01
N PHE A 772 3.93 -23.65 17.70
CA PHE A 772 5.04 -22.72 17.81
C PHE A 772 5.42 -22.44 19.25
N THR A 773 6.72 -22.29 19.48
CA THR A 773 7.28 -21.76 20.71
C THR A 773 8.28 -20.66 20.38
N LEU A 774 8.13 -19.50 21.02
CA LEU A 774 9.03 -18.37 20.89
C LEU A 774 9.90 -18.28 22.15
N SER A 775 11.20 -18.06 21.96
CA SER A 775 12.13 -17.64 23.02
C SER A 775 12.80 -16.32 22.65
N GLY A 776 13.22 -15.54 23.64
CA GLY A 776 13.81 -14.21 23.43
C GLY A 776 12.78 -13.05 23.47
N PRO A 777 13.22 -11.81 23.22
CA PRO A 777 12.45 -10.60 23.53
C PRO A 777 11.46 -10.20 22.42
N GLY A 778 10.49 -11.07 22.14
CA GLY A 778 9.41 -10.85 21.17
C GLY A 778 8.04 -11.31 21.68
N LYS A 779 6.97 -10.80 21.06
CA LYS A 779 5.59 -11.27 21.29
C LYS A 779 5.12 -12.07 20.07
N PHE A 780 4.88 -13.36 20.24
CA PHE A 780 4.27 -14.19 19.18
C PHE A 780 2.81 -13.79 18.99
N LEU A 781 2.40 -13.59 17.73
CA LEU A 781 1.04 -13.18 17.37
C LEU A 781 0.26 -14.26 16.60
N GLY A 782 0.85 -15.43 16.35
CA GLY A 782 0.16 -16.50 15.60
C GLY A 782 0.18 -16.30 14.09
N GLY A 783 -0.69 -17.05 13.42
CA GLY A 783 -0.91 -17.00 11.97
C GLY A 783 -2.39 -16.86 11.64
N PHE A 784 -2.80 -17.24 10.42
CA PHE A 784 -4.18 -17.10 9.98
C PHE A 784 -4.61 -18.30 9.12
N ASN A 785 -5.83 -18.79 9.36
CA ASN A 785 -6.50 -19.75 8.49
C ASN A 785 -7.87 -19.19 8.13
N SER A 786 -8.12 -18.96 6.84
CA SER A 786 -9.33 -18.24 6.41
C SER A 786 -10.62 -18.97 6.78
N HIS A 787 -10.57 -20.28 6.94
CA HIS A 787 -11.70 -21.15 7.25
C HIS A 787 -11.77 -21.60 8.72
N ILE A 788 -11.06 -20.92 9.61
CA ILE A 788 -11.08 -21.27 11.03
C ILE A 788 -11.31 -19.98 11.82
N PRO A 789 -12.53 -19.76 12.35
CA PRO A 789 -12.79 -18.73 13.34
C PRO A 789 -11.93 -19.00 14.57
N GLY A 790 -11.45 -17.96 15.23
CA GLY A 790 -10.56 -18.14 16.36
C GLY A 790 -9.12 -18.48 15.96
N SER A 791 -8.70 -18.27 14.70
CA SER A 791 -7.36 -18.72 14.24
C SER A 791 -6.23 -17.74 14.52
N VAL A 792 -6.53 -16.44 14.66
CA VAL A 792 -5.50 -15.43 14.94
C VAL A 792 -5.05 -15.49 16.40
N HIS A 793 -3.83 -15.03 16.69
CA HIS A 793 -3.25 -15.01 18.05
C HIS A 793 -3.19 -16.37 18.78
N LYS A 794 -3.22 -17.48 18.03
CA LYS A 794 -3.00 -18.83 18.56
C LYS A 794 -1.54 -19.24 18.47
N ALA A 795 -1.10 -20.09 19.39
CA ALA A 795 0.22 -20.74 19.40
C ALA A 795 0.39 -21.80 18.30
N SER A 796 -0.55 -21.90 17.37
CA SER A 796 -0.59 -22.90 16.30
C SER A 796 -1.29 -22.34 15.08
N VAL A 797 -0.93 -22.85 13.90
CA VAL A 797 -1.62 -22.57 12.63
C VAL A 797 -1.67 -23.84 11.79
N GLN A 798 -2.69 -24.03 10.97
CA GLN A 798 -2.65 -25.08 9.96
C GLN A 798 -1.86 -24.60 8.74
N THR A 799 -0.95 -25.42 8.22
CA THR A 799 -0.46 -25.17 6.85
C THR A 799 -1.62 -25.28 5.88
N GLU A 800 -1.67 -24.43 4.88
CA GLU A 800 -2.65 -24.50 3.80
C GLU A 800 -1.88 -24.59 2.50
N ALA A 801 -2.18 -25.56 1.64
CA ALA A 801 -1.38 -25.82 0.45
C ALA A 801 0.14 -26.00 0.76
N GLY A 802 0.46 -26.59 1.92
CA GLY A 802 1.83 -26.81 2.39
C GLY A 802 2.54 -25.61 3.01
N ILE A 803 1.88 -24.46 3.15
CA ILE A 803 2.49 -23.23 3.70
C ILE A 803 1.52 -22.46 4.60
N ASN A 804 2.04 -21.77 5.61
CA ASN A 804 1.36 -20.62 6.21
C ASN A 804 2.40 -19.58 6.63
N ARG A 805 1.96 -18.47 7.23
CA ARG A 805 2.80 -17.40 7.74
C ARG A 805 2.38 -17.04 9.17
N VAL A 806 3.38 -16.86 10.03
CA VAL A 806 3.19 -16.45 11.43
C VAL A 806 3.99 -15.19 11.76
N PHE A 807 3.55 -14.45 12.77
CA PHE A 807 4.08 -13.11 13.07
C PHE A 807 4.64 -13.03 14.50
N VAL A 808 5.72 -12.26 14.64
CA VAL A 808 6.32 -11.88 15.92
C VAL A 808 6.48 -10.37 15.94
N ARG A 809 5.91 -9.72 16.95
CA ARG A 809 6.13 -8.30 17.22
C ARG A 809 7.37 -8.12 18.08
N ALA A 810 8.23 -7.18 17.70
CA ALA A 810 9.36 -6.79 18.51
C ALA A 810 8.89 -6.21 19.85
N THR A 811 9.66 -6.44 20.91
CA THR A 811 9.53 -5.66 22.14
C THR A 811 10.46 -4.45 22.09
N ARG A 812 10.50 -3.67 23.17
CA ARG A 812 11.50 -2.60 23.37
C ARG A 812 12.87 -3.12 23.78
N SER A 813 12.97 -4.40 24.14
CA SER A 813 14.24 -5.04 24.47
C SER A 813 14.85 -5.65 23.20
N ALA A 814 16.05 -5.21 22.85
CA ALA A 814 16.82 -5.81 21.77
C ALA A 814 17.36 -7.19 22.17
N GLY A 815 17.49 -8.10 21.21
CA GLY A 815 18.10 -9.40 21.43
C GLY A 815 17.73 -10.41 20.35
N THR A 816 18.31 -11.60 20.46
CA THR A 816 17.98 -12.71 19.57
C THR A 816 16.67 -13.35 20.03
N LEU A 817 15.71 -13.43 19.12
CA LEU A 817 14.51 -14.25 19.28
C LEU A 817 14.64 -15.50 18.41
N THR A 818 14.20 -16.65 18.95
CA THR A 818 14.22 -17.94 18.25
C THR A 818 12.82 -18.51 18.23
N LEU A 819 12.29 -18.69 17.02
CA LEU A 819 11.00 -19.33 16.78
C LEU A 819 11.24 -20.80 16.42
N THR A 820 10.58 -21.70 17.15
CA THR A 820 10.58 -23.13 16.86
C THR A 820 9.18 -23.55 16.41
N ALA A 821 9.11 -24.35 15.35
CA ALA A 821 7.88 -24.92 14.80
C ALA A 821 7.94 -26.45 14.84
N ALA A 822 6.87 -27.08 15.32
CA ALA A 822 6.76 -28.53 15.46
C ALA A 822 5.39 -29.03 15.01
N ALA A 823 5.37 -30.16 14.31
CA ALA A 823 4.17 -30.85 13.88
C ALA A 823 4.37 -32.37 13.97
N ALA A 824 3.30 -33.11 14.23
CA ALA A 824 3.38 -34.56 14.38
C ALA A 824 3.92 -35.23 13.10
N GLY A 825 4.90 -36.11 13.25
CA GLY A 825 5.50 -36.86 12.13
C GLY A 825 6.46 -36.07 11.24
N LEU A 826 6.74 -34.79 11.54
CA LEU A 826 7.70 -33.96 10.81
C LEU A 826 8.90 -33.61 11.68
N THR A 827 10.08 -33.55 11.06
CA THR A 827 11.25 -32.94 11.69
C THR A 827 10.97 -31.46 11.97
N ALA A 828 11.11 -31.04 13.24
CA ALA A 828 10.90 -29.66 13.66
C ALA A 828 11.91 -28.70 13.03
N ALA A 829 11.55 -27.41 12.95
CA ALA A 829 12.42 -26.36 12.47
C ALA A 829 12.55 -25.26 13.54
N ALA A 830 13.73 -24.66 13.63
CA ALA A 830 13.96 -23.46 14.42
C ALA A 830 14.75 -22.45 13.60
N THR A 831 14.42 -21.17 13.76
CA THR A 831 15.17 -20.07 13.14
C THR A 831 15.18 -18.87 14.06
N SER A 832 16.16 -17.98 13.88
CA SER A 832 16.37 -16.84 14.75
C SER A 832 16.43 -15.53 13.96
N VAL A 833 15.95 -14.47 14.59
CA VAL A 833 16.11 -13.08 14.14
C VAL A 833 16.66 -12.29 15.31
N THR A 834 17.57 -11.35 15.07
CA THR A 834 18.05 -10.44 16.12
C THR A 834 17.39 -9.09 15.95
N SER A 835 16.71 -8.61 16.98
CA SER A 835 16.20 -7.24 17.01
C SER A 835 17.32 -6.26 17.38
N VAL A 836 17.41 -5.15 16.66
CA VAL A 836 18.40 -4.09 16.90
C VAL A 836 17.84 -3.03 17.87
N PRO A 837 18.67 -2.51 18.79
CA PRO A 837 18.23 -1.53 19.77
C PRO A 837 17.84 -0.20 19.13
N ILE A 838 16.83 0.46 19.72
CA ILE A 838 16.41 1.80 19.35
C ILE A 838 16.30 2.64 20.62
N SER A 839 17.16 3.64 20.71
CA SER A 839 17.20 4.59 21.81
C SER A 839 16.39 5.84 21.48
N SER A 840 15.48 6.19 22.38
CA SER A 840 14.92 7.53 22.51
C SER A 840 15.56 8.24 23.70
N SER A 841 15.57 9.56 23.68
CA SER A 841 15.99 10.40 24.81
C SER A 841 14.81 11.24 25.27
N GLY A 842 14.50 11.23 26.57
CA GLY A 842 13.35 11.96 27.11
C GLY A 842 12.02 11.61 26.42
N GLY A 843 11.84 10.36 25.99
CA GLY A 843 10.63 9.92 25.27
C GLY A 843 10.57 10.34 23.80
N LEU A 844 11.63 10.96 23.25
CA LEU A 844 11.72 11.46 21.87
C LEU A 844 12.74 10.66 21.06
N LEU A 845 12.36 10.24 19.84
CA LEU A 845 13.28 9.62 18.87
C LEU A 845 13.57 10.64 17.76
N ALA A 846 14.81 11.14 17.67
CA ALA A 846 15.21 12.06 16.61
C ALA A 846 15.21 11.36 15.23
N ARG A 847 14.78 12.10 14.19
CA ARG A 847 14.68 11.60 12.81
C ARG A 847 15.76 12.17 11.91
#